data_AF-A0A946GBT1-F1
#
_entry.id   AF-A0A946GBT1-F1
#
_cell.length_a   1.000
_cell.length_b   1.000
_cell.length_c   1.000
_cell.angle_alpha   90.00
_cell.angle_beta   90.00
_cell.angle_gamma   90.00
#
_symmetry.space_group_name_H-M   'P 1'
#
loop_
_entity.id
_entity.type
_entity.pdbx_description
1 polymer ?
#
loop_
_entity_poly.entity_id
_entity_poly.type
_entity_poly.pdbx_seq_one_letter_code
_entity_poly.pdbx_strand_id
1 'polypeptide(L)'
;MEPFLYQSIGGGIVFLVGIIFAWRQGYLGWSGRGLWHLLLCLGVYFLFLGMTAFLQFAPMEEAPAQAYKGGADHVLGSEGKTRGTSLDYGIMIGYFAIILIVGTWFGRRQKTTKDFFFGGQRFSGWLIGFSLVATTVGSYSFVKYSNKGFVYGLSSSQSYLNDWIWLPLLLFGWLPILYFSRVTSIPEYFGRRFNSKVRFWATMCVLVYLVGYVGVNLFTMGKVLNALLGWPIPTAALIVAVISATYVTAGGQTSVIMTDLFQGVMLLFTGGLILYLGIDYLGGFGAFWENLPRGHRTAFPNFNEDPGFPSVGIFWQDGIANTAMFYFLNQGMVMRFLAANSLRESRKAAVGMVVILMVVAACVVGGGGWIARAMVNHGDLPNTVEAGQAFYVATELLSSPGVFGLVLAALTAALMSTVDTLITAVAAVVVNDVYKPYIRPQATEAQMMRAARVTSVSVTVFGVVLVPLFMMFDSIYEAHGAFTAAVTPPLVVALLMSVFWRRFTATAALWTIVGGLIAIGISLFVPEVIKPFAQGVSMKDAGDGIFDGMKEFKYMRAFFGLVVCSTIGVVVTLLTKPETEERQKGLVWGTIADAIKRYKGSAGSEHEVVEAMAKVERLEEEPEWCGEARLAGVTISRALADDLGAACGDLVYVSDTRKWLGGLRSSHAVVIAVSEGEGEPMITLGSDTYETVVVSKRAEKAVLVRRLY
;
A
#
# COMPACT_ATOMS: atom_id res chain seq x y z
N MET A 1 -31.74 -2.35 7.73
CA MET A 1 -30.93 -3.24 6.86
C MET A 1 -29.76 -3.72 7.70
N GLU A 2 -29.37 -4.99 7.59
CA GLU A 2 -28.29 -5.57 8.40
C GLU A 2 -26.92 -5.16 7.79
N PRO A 3 -25.92 -4.75 8.61
CA PRO A 3 -24.65 -4.20 8.09
C PRO A 3 -23.85 -5.17 7.22
N PHE A 4 -23.82 -6.46 7.57
CA PHE A 4 -23.14 -7.46 6.76
C PHE A 4 -23.77 -7.55 5.37
N LEU A 5 -25.11 -7.60 5.26
CA LEU A 5 -25.78 -7.60 3.95
C LEU A 5 -25.46 -6.35 3.14
N TYR A 6 -25.45 -5.18 3.77
CA TYR A 6 -25.12 -3.92 3.11
C TYR A 6 -23.72 -3.95 2.48
N GLN A 7 -22.71 -4.36 3.27
CA GLN A 7 -21.33 -4.42 2.83
C GLN A 7 -21.08 -5.52 1.79
N SER A 8 -21.66 -6.71 1.98
CA SER A 8 -21.53 -7.82 1.03
C SER A 8 -22.18 -7.51 -0.31
N ILE A 9 -23.36 -6.87 -0.33
CA ILE A 9 -24.03 -6.47 -1.57
C ILE A 9 -23.25 -5.33 -2.24
N GLY A 10 -22.96 -4.26 -1.50
CA GLY A 10 -22.26 -3.09 -2.05
C GLY A 10 -20.88 -3.43 -2.61
N GLY A 11 -20.06 -4.12 -1.80
CA GLY A 11 -18.74 -4.58 -2.21
C GLY A 11 -18.80 -5.67 -3.30
N GLY A 12 -19.77 -6.58 -3.20
CA GLY A 12 -20.00 -7.64 -4.16
C GLY A 12 -20.34 -7.12 -5.57
N ILE A 13 -21.07 -6.01 -5.68
CA ILE A 13 -21.35 -5.37 -6.98
C ILE A 13 -20.05 -4.90 -7.64
N VAL A 14 -19.18 -4.18 -6.93
CA VAL A 14 -17.90 -3.69 -7.48
C VAL A 14 -17.00 -4.86 -7.87
N PHE A 15 -16.93 -5.88 -7.02
CA PHE A 15 -16.21 -7.11 -7.30
C PHE A 15 -16.72 -7.80 -8.57
N LEU A 16 -18.03 -8.01 -8.68
CA LEU A 16 -18.68 -8.65 -9.81
C LEU A 16 -18.47 -7.87 -11.11
N VAL A 17 -18.53 -6.55 -11.06
CA VAL A 17 -18.20 -5.69 -12.21
C VAL A 17 -16.78 -5.99 -12.70
N GLY A 18 -15.82 -6.10 -11.79
CA GLY A 18 -14.44 -6.50 -12.13
C GLY A 18 -14.35 -7.90 -12.74
N ILE A 19 -15.11 -8.88 -12.23
CA ILE A 19 -15.19 -10.23 -12.79
C ILE A 19 -15.76 -10.21 -14.21
N ILE A 20 -16.89 -9.54 -14.43
CA ILE A 20 -17.54 -9.44 -15.75
C ILE A 20 -16.58 -8.82 -16.77
N PHE A 21 -15.87 -7.75 -16.39
CA PHE A 21 -14.90 -7.11 -17.27
C PHE A 21 -13.67 -7.98 -17.55
N ALA A 22 -13.13 -8.66 -16.56
CA ALA A 22 -12.01 -9.59 -16.74
C ALA A 22 -12.40 -10.77 -17.64
N TRP A 23 -13.63 -11.28 -17.50
CA TRP A 23 -14.19 -12.32 -18.38
C TRP A 23 -14.27 -11.87 -19.84
N ARG A 24 -14.81 -10.67 -20.09
CA ARG A 24 -14.93 -10.12 -21.45
C ARG A 24 -13.58 -9.91 -22.16
N GLN A 25 -12.48 -9.85 -21.42
CA GLN A 25 -11.13 -9.72 -21.98
C GLN A 25 -10.37 -11.05 -22.05
N GLY A 26 -11.00 -12.18 -21.68
CA GLY A 26 -10.36 -13.49 -21.70
C GLY A 26 -9.37 -13.75 -20.58
N TYR A 27 -9.32 -12.90 -19.53
CA TYR A 27 -8.53 -13.19 -18.33
C TYR A 27 -9.14 -14.30 -17.49
N LEU A 28 -10.47 -14.44 -17.54
CA LEU A 28 -11.26 -15.48 -16.89
C LEU A 28 -11.89 -16.39 -17.94
N GLY A 29 -12.11 -17.65 -17.59
CA GLY A 29 -12.69 -18.64 -18.48
C GLY A 29 -12.96 -19.97 -17.76
N TRP A 30 -13.46 -20.97 -18.51
CA TRP A 30 -13.84 -22.27 -17.97
C TRP A 30 -12.71 -23.32 -17.98
N SER A 31 -11.56 -23.02 -18.58
CA SER A 31 -10.43 -23.95 -18.68
C SER A 31 -9.08 -23.24 -18.50
N GLY A 32 -8.04 -24.04 -18.24
CA GLY A 32 -6.66 -23.56 -18.13
C GLY A 32 -6.48 -22.43 -17.11
N ARG A 33 -5.73 -21.39 -17.51
CA ARG A 33 -5.44 -20.22 -16.64
C ARG A 33 -6.68 -19.38 -16.32
N GLY A 34 -7.62 -19.28 -17.26
CA GLY A 34 -8.86 -18.54 -17.04
C GLY A 34 -9.68 -19.14 -15.88
N LEU A 35 -9.70 -20.47 -15.78
CA LEU A 35 -10.36 -21.16 -14.66
C LEU A 35 -9.64 -20.91 -13.34
N TRP A 36 -8.31 -21.01 -13.32
CA TRP A 36 -7.52 -20.72 -12.12
C TRP A 36 -7.73 -19.29 -11.60
N HIS A 37 -7.74 -18.29 -12.49
CA HIS A 37 -8.04 -16.91 -12.11
C HIS A 37 -9.46 -16.75 -11.56
N LEU A 38 -10.45 -17.42 -12.16
CA LEU A 38 -11.83 -17.40 -11.68
C LEU A 38 -11.94 -18.01 -10.28
N LEU A 39 -11.39 -19.22 -10.09
CA LEU A 39 -11.38 -19.93 -8.81
C LEU A 39 -10.65 -19.14 -7.73
N LEU A 40 -9.54 -18.48 -8.08
CA LEU A 40 -8.83 -17.59 -7.18
C LEU A 40 -9.75 -16.45 -6.71
N CYS A 41 -10.37 -15.71 -7.63
CA CYS A 41 -11.24 -14.61 -7.28
C CYS A 41 -12.46 -15.06 -6.44
N LEU A 42 -13.12 -16.14 -6.85
CA LEU A 42 -14.25 -16.69 -6.09
C LEU A 42 -13.81 -17.17 -4.71
N GLY A 43 -12.65 -17.82 -4.61
CA GLY A 43 -12.06 -18.24 -3.35
C GLY A 43 -11.82 -17.07 -2.41
N VAL A 44 -11.29 -15.95 -2.90
CA VAL A 44 -11.14 -14.71 -2.10
C VAL A 44 -12.49 -14.19 -1.64
N TYR A 45 -13.46 -14.07 -2.55
CA TYR A 45 -14.80 -13.57 -2.21
C TYR A 45 -15.46 -14.43 -1.13
N PHE A 46 -15.49 -15.75 -1.30
CA PHE A 46 -16.11 -16.67 -0.35
C PHE A 46 -15.33 -16.76 0.97
N LEU A 47 -14.01 -16.58 0.97
CA LEU A 47 -13.22 -16.51 2.19
C LEU A 47 -13.67 -15.32 3.06
N PHE A 48 -13.69 -14.10 2.50
CA PHE A 48 -14.08 -12.91 3.25
C PHE A 48 -15.56 -12.91 3.62
N LEU A 49 -16.44 -13.37 2.71
CA LEU A 49 -17.86 -13.52 3.00
C LEU A 49 -18.10 -14.55 4.12
N GLY A 50 -17.47 -15.71 4.05
CA GLY A 50 -17.60 -16.77 5.06
C GLY A 50 -17.07 -16.34 6.42
N MET A 51 -15.90 -15.70 6.45
CA MET A 51 -15.31 -15.18 7.68
C MET A 51 -16.19 -14.10 8.32
N THR A 52 -16.68 -13.13 7.55
CA THR A 52 -17.55 -12.07 8.09
C THR A 52 -18.92 -12.60 8.50
N ALA A 53 -19.50 -13.54 7.75
CA ALA A 53 -20.75 -14.20 8.11
C ALA A 53 -20.62 -15.02 9.40
N PHE A 54 -19.49 -15.73 9.57
CA PHE A 54 -19.20 -16.46 10.79
C PHE A 54 -19.14 -15.53 12.00
N LEU A 55 -18.37 -14.45 11.92
CA LEU A 55 -18.29 -13.45 13.01
C LEU A 55 -19.64 -12.80 13.31
N GLN A 56 -20.45 -12.58 12.28
CA GLN A 56 -21.74 -11.92 12.43
C GLN A 56 -22.81 -12.83 13.04
N PHE A 57 -22.91 -14.09 12.63
CA PHE A 57 -24.07 -14.93 12.94
C PHE A 57 -23.77 -16.19 13.76
N ALA A 58 -22.51 -16.59 13.91
CA ALA A 58 -22.21 -17.79 14.70
C ALA A 58 -22.64 -17.60 16.17
N PRO A 59 -23.21 -18.64 16.81
CA PRO A 59 -23.45 -18.62 18.24
C PRO A 59 -22.10 -18.61 18.96
N MET A 60 -21.98 -17.77 19.99
CA MET A 60 -20.76 -17.64 20.79
C MET A 60 -21.13 -17.45 22.25
N GLU A 61 -20.55 -18.27 23.12
CA GLU A 61 -20.74 -18.17 24.57
C GLU A 61 -19.96 -16.97 25.13
N GLU A 62 -20.44 -16.36 26.22
CA GLU A 62 -19.83 -15.19 26.83
C GLU A 62 -19.61 -15.44 28.32
N ALA A 63 -18.39 -15.17 28.79
CA ALA A 63 -18.05 -15.24 30.20
C ALA A 63 -18.64 -14.04 30.95
N PRO A 64 -19.15 -14.24 32.17
CA PRO A 64 -19.67 -13.15 32.98
C PRO A 64 -18.55 -12.16 33.34
N ALA A 65 -18.87 -10.87 33.31
CA ALA A 65 -17.94 -9.81 33.70
C ALA A 65 -17.52 -9.97 35.17
N GLN A 66 -16.22 -9.94 35.42
CA GLN A 66 -15.62 -10.01 36.76
C GLN A 66 -15.29 -8.62 37.28
N ALA A 67 -15.37 -8.44 38.60
CA ALA A 67 -14.92 -7.21 39.25
C ALA A 67 -13.39 -7.05 39.11
N TYR A 68 -12.93 -5.80 39.02
CA TYR A 68 -11.49 -5.50 38.97
C TYR A 68 -10.78 -6.04 40.22
N LYS A 69 -9.76 -6.87 40.01
CA LYS A 69 -9.02 -7.62 41.04
C LYS A 69 -7.90 -6.81 41.70
N GLY A 70 -7.59 -5.62 41.17
CA GLY A 70 -6.41 -4.85 41.57
C GLY A 70 -5.12 -5.35 40.90
N GLY A 71 -4.07 -4.53 40.92
CA GLY A 71 -2.73 -4.95 40.45
C GLY A 71 -2.25 -4.28 39.15
N ALA A 72 -3.12 -3.62 38.39
CA ALA A 72 -2.74 -2.81 37.23
C ALA A 72 -2.45 -1.34 37.57
N ASP A 73 -2.57 -0.95 38.85
CA ASP A 73 -2.51 0.46 39.29
C ASP A 73 -1.15 1.12 38.97
N HIS A 74 -0.07 0.32 38.95
CA HIS A 74 1.27 0.77 38.58
C HIS A 74 1.38 1.15 37.09
N VAL A 75 0.59 0.53 36.21
CA VAL A 75 0.53 0.82 34.77
C VAL A 75 -0.45 1.97 34.49
N LEU A 76 -1.54 2.06 35.26
CA LEU A 76 -2.55 3.11 35.12
C LEU A 76 -2.04 4.48 35.59
N GLY A 77 -1.14 4.52 36.59
CA GLY A 77 -0.51 5.74 37.11
C GLY A 77 0.74 6.23 36.37
N SER A 78 1.05 5.65 35.20
CA SER A 78 2.22 6.01 34.37
C SER A 78 1.95 7.15 33.38
N GLU A 79 0.77 7.79 33.41
CA GLU A 79 0.46 8.93 32.56
C GLU A 79 1.49 10.06 32.69
N GLY A 80 2.09 10.45 31.56
CA GLY A 80 3.12 11.49 31.50
C GLY A 80 4.51 11.07 32.01
N LYS A 81 4.70 9.80 32.42
CA LYS A 81 6.02 9.25 32.80
C LYS A 81 6.63 8.48 31.62
N THR A 82 7.96 8.50 31.53
CA THR A 82 8.72 7.68 30.57
C THR A 82 8.44 6.20 30.83
N ARG A 83 7.83 5.51 29.85
CA ARG A 83 7.61 4.07 29.89
C ARG A 83 8.87 3.34 29.43
N GLY A 84 9.13 2.17 30.01
CA GLY A 84 10.24 1.30 29.62
C GLY A 84 11.55 1.47 30.41
N THR A 85 12.36 0.43 30.36
CA THR A 85 13.64 0.27 31.04
C THR A 85 14.83 0.70 30.17
N SER A 86 16.02 0.85 30.74
CA SER A 86 17.26 1.14 29.97
C SER A 86 17.55 0.10 28.88
N LEU A 87 17.18 -1.16 29.11
CA LEU A 87 17.28 -2.23 28.11
C LEU A 87 16.38 -1.95 26.90
N ASP A 88 15.16 -1.47 27.14
CA ASP A 88 14.19 -1.16 26.08
C ASP A 88 14.70 -0.04 25.15
N TYR A 89 15.30 0.99 25.74
CA TYR A 89 15.98 2.05 24.99
C TYR A 89 17.20 1.53 24.21
N GLY A 90 17.98 0.62 24.79
CA GLY A 90 19.11 -0.02 24.11
C GLY A 90 18.67 -0.79 22.85
N ILE A 91 17.56 -1.53 22.93
CA ILE A 91 16.97 -2.25 21.80
C ILE A 91 16.49 -1.28 20.72
N MET A 92 15.83 -0.18 21.11
CA MET A 92 15.37 0.84 20.16
C MET A 92 16.54 1.51 19.42
N ILE A 93 17.61 1.87 20.13
CA ILE A 93 18.82 2.45 19.50
C ILE A 93 19.47 1.43 18.56
N GLY A 94 19.57 0.17 18.98
CA GLY A 94 20.06 -0.92 18.13
C GLY A 94 19.24 -1.08 16.85
N TYR A 95 17.91 -0.98 16.96
CA TYR A 95 17.00 -0.99 15.81
C TYR A 95 17.31 0.15 14.82
N PHE A 96 17.42 1.40 15.30
CA PHE A 96 17.74 2.54 14.43
C PHE A 96 19.09 2.37 13.73
N ALA A 97 20.10 1.86 14.44
CA ALA A 97 21.40 1.57 13.88
C ALA A 97 21.32 0.50 12.77
N ILE A 98 20.59 -0.60 13.01
CA ILE A 98 20.40 -1.67 12.02
C ILE A 98 19.74 -1.12 10.76
N ILE A 99 18.66 -0.34 10.89
CA ILE A 99 17.95 0.21 9.72
C ILE A 99 18.83 1.18 8.94
N LEU A 100 19.58 2.05 9.62
CA LEU A 100 20.49 2.97 8.95
C LEU A 100 21.57 2.19 8.17
N ILE A 101 22.14 1.14 8.76
CA ILE A 101 23.14 0.28 8.10
C ILE A 101 22.54 -0.43 6.90
N VAL A 102 21.40 -1.11 7.07
CA VAL A 102 20.72 -1.86 6.01
C VAL A 102 20.30 -0.93 4.87
N GLY A 103 19.62 0.17 5.19
CA GLY A 103 19.14 1.15 4.22
C GLY A 103 20.28 1.79 3.42
N THR A 104 21.37 2.20 4.08
CA THR A 104 22.52 2.79 3.37
C THR A 104 23.31 1.76 2.57
N TRP A 105 23.41 0.51 3.02
CA TRP A 105 24.14 -0.55 2.30
C TRP A 105 23.51 -0.89 0.95
N PHE A 106 22.18 -1.07 0.91
CA PHE A 106 21.44 -1.34 -0.31
C PHE A 106 21.35 -0.11 -1.25
N GLY A 107 21.60 1.08 -0.72
CA GLY A 107 21.54 2.33 -1.48
C GLY A 107 22.76 2.60 -2.38
N ARG A 108 23.87 1.87 -2.19
CA ARG A 108 25.15 2.16 -2.88
C ARG A 108 25.16 1.85 -4.39
N ARG A 109 24.09 1.25 -4.93
CA ARG A 109 24.05 0.73 -6.30
C ARG A 109 23.06 1.44 -7.23
N GLN A 110 22.51 2.58 -6.82
CA GLN A 110 21.53 3.31 -7.63
C GLN A 110 22.24 4.20 -8.66
N LYS A 111 22.21 3.81 -9.94
CA LYS A 111 22.85 4.54 -11.05
C LYS A 111 21.85 5.39 -11.85
N THR A 112 20.61 4.93 -12.00
CA THR A 112 19.58 5.58 -12.82
C THR A 112 18.33 5.93 -12.02
N THR A 113 17.49 6.83 -12.55
CA THR A 113 16.16 7.12 -11.97
C THR A 113 15.25 5.90 -11.95
N LYS A 114 15.39 4.99 -12.94
CA LYS A 114 14.69 3.69 -12.98
C LYS A 114 15.07 2.80 -11.80
N ASP A 115 16.35 2.75 -11.45
CA ASP A 115 16.81 2.02 -10.26
C ASP A 115 16.32 2.71 -8.98
N PHE A 116 16.43 4.05 -8.92
CA PHE A 116 16.10 4.84 -7.75
C PHE A 116 14.60 4.82 -7.39
N PHE A 117 13.67 4.86 -8.36
CA PHE A 117 12.24 4.89 -8.07
C PHE A 117 11.51 3.55 -8.22
N PHE A 118 12.02 2.63 -9.05
CA PHE A 118 11.32 1.38 -9.39
C PHE A 118 12.14 0.13 -9.12
N GLY A 119 13.30 0.25 -8.46
CA GLY A 119 14.14 -0.90 -8.11
C GLY A 119 14.59 -1.72 -9.32
N GLY A 120 14.64 -1.11 -10.51
CA GLY A 120 14.98 -1.79 -11.76
C GLY A 120 13.99 -2.86 -12.23
N GLN A 121 12.79 -2.94 -11.63
CA GLN A 121 11.81 -4.03 -11.84
C GLN A 121 12.34 -5.42 -11.51
N ARG A 122 13.09 -5.57 -10.42
CA ARG A 122 13.80 -6.83 -10.18
C ARG A 122 13.10 -7.74 -9.18
N PHE A 123 12.16 -7.23 -8.39
CA PHE A 123 11.77 -7.92 -7.18
C PHE A 123 10.72 -9.01 -7.37
N SER A 124 10.84 -10.08 -6.59
CA SER A 124 9.81 -11.13 -6.48
C SER A 124 8.60 -10.65 -5.68
N GLY A 125 7.43 -11.25 -5.94
CA GLY A 125 6.16 -10.85 -5.37
C GLY A 125 6.08 -10.94 -3.85
N TRP A 126 6.76 -11.91 -3.21
CA TRP A 126 6.77 -12.01 -1.74
C TRP A 126 7.44 -10.81 -1.08
N LEU A 127 8.56 -10.34 -1.64
CA LEU A 127 9.32 -9.20 -1.13
C LEU A 127 8.52 -7.90 -1.31
N ILE A 128 7.89 -7.76 -2.48
CA ILE A 128 6.94 -6.67 -2.74
C ILE A 128 5.77 -6.74 -1.75
N GLY A 129 5.21 -7.92 -1.48
CA GLY A 129 4.13 -8.13 -0.51
C GLY A 129 4.48 -7.62 0.90
N PHE A 130 5.65 -7.99 1.43
CA PHE A 130 6.14 -7.48 2.71
C PHE A 130 6.34 -5.96 2.71
N SER A 131 6.86 -5.42 1.61
CA SER A 131 7.02 -3.97 1.46
C SER A 131 5.68 -3.22 1.40
N LEU A 132 4.67 -3.80 0.75
CA LEU A 132 3.31 -3.24 0.70
C LEU A 132 2.66 -3.25 2.09
N VAL A 133 2.74 -4.34 2.87
CA VAL A 133 2.16 -4.38 4.23
C VAL A 133 2.88 -3.41 5.18
N ALA A 134 4.21 -3.31 5.13
CA ALA A 134 4.95 -2.36 5.96
C ALA A 134 4.55 -0.90 5.68
N THR A 135 4.30 -0.57 4.41
CA THR A 135 3.79 0.75 4.00
C THR A 135 2.34 1.00 4.42
N THR A 136 1.52 -0.05 4.41
CA THR A 136 0.09 0.06 4.75
C THR A 136 -0.10 0.20 6.26
N VAL A 137 0.69 -0.54 7.03
CA VAL A 137 0.60 -0.57 8.48
C VAL A 137 1.58 0.42 9.10
N GLY A 138 1.14 1.67 9.25
CA GLY A 138 1.86 2.67 10.04
C GLY A 138 1.71 2.42 11.55
N SER A 139 2.58 2.97 12.40
CA SER A 139 2.51 2.73 13.88
C SER A 139 1.21 3.21 14.50
N TYR A 140 0.65 4.27 13.92
CA TYR A 140 -0.64 4.77 14.34
C TYR A 140 -1.74 3.74 14.17
N SER A 141 -1.56 2.76 13.29
CA SER A 141 -2.48 1.63 13.13
C SER A 141 -2.62 0.86 14.44
N PHE A 142 -1.53 0.58 15.16
CA PHE A 142 -1.61 -0.09 16.45
C PHE A 142 -2.48 0.68 17.43
N VAL A 143 -2.20 1.97 17.61
CA VAL A 143 -2.94 2.82 18.55
C VAL A 143 -4.38 3.05 18.09
N LYS A 144 -4.60 3.38 16.82
CA LYS A 144 -5.90 3.65 16.19
C LYS A 144 -6.81 2.43 16.23
N TYR A 145 -6.35 1.28 15.72
CA TYR A 145 -7.17 0.09 15.60
C TYR A 145 -7.30 -0.66 16.91
N SER A 146 -6.33 -0.54 17.84
CA SER A 146 -6.54 -1.00 19.22
C SER A 146 -7.54 -0.11 19.97
N ASN A 147 -7.51 1.21 19.80
CA ASN A 147 -8.53 2.09 20.38
C ASN A 147 -9.93 1.69 19.89
N LYS A 148 -10.11 1.57 18.57
CA LYS A 148 -11.38 1.11 18.00
C LYS A 148 -11.68 -0.35 18.37
N GLY A 149 -10.68 -1.21 18.50
CA GLY A 149 -10.83 -2.61 18.91
C GLY A 149 -11.28 -2.75 20.36
N PHE A 150 -10.84 -1.87 21.25
CA PHE A 150 -11.29 -1.83 22.63
C PHE A 150 -12.75 -1.42 22.74
N VAL A 151 -13.20 -0.46 21.91
CA VAL A 151 -14.58 0.05 21.93
C VAL A 151 -15.55 -0.85 21.16
N TYR A 152 -15.16 -1.30 19.96
CA TYR A 152 -16.05 -1.95 18.98
C TYR A 152 -15.62 -3.37 18.57
N GLY A 153 -14.50 -3.86 19.11
CA GLY A 153 -14.03 -5.22 18.87
C GLY A 153 -13.45 -5.48 17.48
N LEU A 154 -13.70 -6.66 16.93
CA LEU A 154 -13.17 -7.15 15.66
C LEU A 154 -13.57 -6.30 14.46
N SER A 155 -14.64 -5.52 14.58
CA SER A 155 -15.05 -4.57 13.55
C SER A 155 -14.01 -3.49 13.26
N SER A 156 -13.07 -3.24 14.18
CA SER A 156 -11.92 -2.36 13.92
C SER A 156 -11.01 -2.88 12.79
N SER A 157 -11.05 -4.18 12.48
CA SER A 157 -10.29 -4.78 11.38
C SER A 157 -10.90 -4.54 10.00
N GLN A 158 -12.16 -4.10 9.90
CA GLN A 158 -12.86 -3.98 8.62
C GLN A 158 -12.14 -3.05 7.63
N SER A 159 -11.40 -2.05 8.11
CA SER A 159 -10.59 -1.16 7.26
C SER A 159 -9.49 -1.89 6.48
N TYR A 160 -9.06 -3.09 6.90
CA TYR A 160 -8.09 -3.94 6.18
C TYR A 160 -8.72 -5.15 5.52
N LEU A 161 -9.88 -5.60 6.01
CA LEU A 161 -10.57 -6.77 5.46
C LEU A 161 -11.44 -6.44 4.24
N ASN A 162 -11.55 -5.17 3.83
CA ASN A 162 -12.35 -4.74 2.69
C ASN A 162 -11.63 -4.72 1.34
N ASP A 163 -10.32 -5.02 1.33
CA ASP A 163 -9.50 -4.87 0.12
C ASP A 163 -9.89 -5.85 -1.02
N TRP A 164 -10.62 -6.92 -0.69
CA TRP A 164 -11.13 -7.86 -1.68
C TRP A 164 -12.05 -7.19 -2.72
N ILE A 165 -12.78 -6.12 -2.35
CA ILE A 165 -13.78 -5.44 -3.19
C ILE A 165 -13.20 -5.03 -4.55
N TRP A 166 -11.97 -4.50 -4.55
CA TRP A 166 -11.32 -3.96 -5.74
C TRP A 166 -10.40 -4.96 -6.44
N LEU A 167 -10.20 -6.15 -5.88
CA LEU A 167 -9.16 -7.08 -6.31
C LEU A 167 -9.24 -7.45 -7.80
N PRO A 168 -10.39 -7.79 -8.40
CA PRO A 168 -10.43 -8.17 -9.82
C PRO A 168 -10.06 -7.00 -10.75
N LEU A 169 -10.52 -5.79 -10.42
CA LEU A 169 -10.21 -4.56 -11.17
C LEU A 169 -8.71 -4.23 -11.07
N LEU A 170 -8.11 -4.44 -9.91
CA LEU A 170 -6.67 -4.26 -9.72
C LEU A 170 -5.85 -5.28 -10.54
N LEU A 171 -6.14 -6.58 -10.40
CA LEU A 171 -5.36 -7.67 -10.99
C LEU A 171 -5.40 -7.71 -12.52
N PHE A 172 -6.57 -7.43 -13.11
CA PHE A 172 -6.81 -7.65 -14.53
C PHE A 172 -6.87 -6.36 -15.36
N GLY A 173 -6.73 -5.18 -14.73
CA GLY A 173 -6.65 -3.91 -15.45
C GLY A 173 -5.54 -3.02 -15.04
N TRP A 174 -5.59 -2.57 -13.79
CA TRP A 174 -4.67 -1.53 -13.37
C TRP A 174 -3.22 -2.03 -13.35
N LEU A 175 -2.97 -3.19 -12.74
CA LEU A 175 -1.63 -3.78 -12.74
C LEU A 175 -1.07 -4.05 -14.15
N PRO A 176 -1.80 -4.67 -15.10
CA PRO A 176 -1.31 -4.83 -16.47
C PRO A 176 -0.97 -3.50 -17.15
N ILE A 177 -1.85 -2.50 -17.04
CA ILE A 177 -1.64 -1.18 -17.66
C ILE A 177 -0.40 -0.52 -17.05
N LEU A 178 -0.29 -0.50 -15.73
CA LEU A 178 0.89 0.03 -15.03
C LEU A 178 2.18 -0.64 -15.51
N TYR A 179 2.21 -1.97 -15.44
CA TYR A 179 3.40 -2.76 -15.72
C TYR A 179 3.92 -2.56 -17.15
N PHE A 180 3.03 -2.68 -18.15
CA PHE A 180 3.44 -2.63 -19.55
C PHE A 180 3.49 -1.21 -20.14
N SER A 181 2.66 -0.28 -19.68
CA SER A 181 2.67 1.08 -20.23
C SER A 181 3.83 1.92 -19.73
N ARG A 182 4.59 1.44 -18.74
CA ARG A 182 5.73 2.17 -18.14
C ARG A 182 5.34 3.53 -17.59
N VAL A 183 4.13 3.64 -17.06
CA VAL A 183 3.68 4.83 -16.34
C VAL A 183 4.53 4.93 -15.07
N THR A 184 5.35 5.98 -14.98
CA THR A 184 6.23 6.22 -13.83
C THR A 184 5.52 6.91 -12.69
N SER A 185 4.44 7.64 -12.98
CA SER A 185 3.61 8.28 -11.96
C SER A 185 2.14 8.42 -12.38
N ILE A 186 1.25 8.55 -11.38
CA ILE A 186 -0.17 8.80 -11.63
C ILE A 186 -0.41 10.05 -12.49
N PRO A 187 0.21 11.21 -12.24
CA PRO A 187 -0.05 12.37 -13.09
C PRO A 187 0.48 12.17 -14.53
N GLU A 188 1.59 11.45 -14.73
CA GLU A 188 2.05 11.08 -16.07
C GLU A 188 0.99 10.25 -16.81
N TYR A 189 0.34 9.30 -16.12
CA TYR A 189 -0.78 8.55 -16.71
C TYR A 189 -1.88 9.47 -17.20
N PHE A 190 -2.35 10.42 -16.39
CA PHE A 190 -3.35 11.40 -16.81
C PHE A 190 -2.88 12.25 -18.00
N GLY A 191 -1.59 12.62 -18.03
CA GLY A 191 -1.00 13.36 -19.15
C GLY A 191 -0.99 12.57 -20.45
N ARG A 192 -0.61 11.30 -20.39
CA ARG A 192 -0.58 10.41 -21.57
C ARG A 192 -1.98 10.02 -22.04
N ARG A 193 -2.89 9.78 -21.10
CA ARG A 193 -4.29 9.41 -21.38
C ARG A 193 -5.10 10.58 -21.94
N PHE A 194 -4.75 11.81 -21.54
CA PHE A 194 -5.47 13.02 -21.92
C PHE A 194 -4.51 14.08 -22.47
N ASN A 195 -4.08 15.02 -21.63
CA ASN A 195 -3.24 16.15 -22.02
C ASN A 195 -2.54 16.79 -20.80
N SER A 196 -1.67 17.77 -21.07
CA SER A 196 -0.87 18.46 -20.06
C SER A 196 -1.70 19.21 -19.01
N LYS A 197 -2.92 19.68 -19.33
CA LYS A 197 -3.77 20.38 -18.36
C LYS A 197 -4.28 19.43 -17.27
N VAL A 198 -4.75 18.24 -17.68
CA VAL A 198 -5.19 17.21 -16.73
C VAL A 198 -4.00 16.73 -15.91
N ARG A 199 -2.83 16.55 -16.53
CA ARG A 199 -1.58 16.23 -15.82
C ARG A 199 -1.26 17.25 -14.75
N PHE A 200 -1.26 18.55 -15.07
CA PHE A 200 -0.93 19.61 -14.13
C PHE A 200 -1.81 19.56 -12.88
N TRP A 201 -3.13 19.51 -13.06
CA TRP A 201 -4.06 19.44 -11.92
C TRP A 201 -3.91 18.16 -11.12
N ALA A 202 -3.76 17.01 -11.77
CA ALA A 202 -3.46 15.75 -11.09
C ALA A 202 -2.16 15.84 -10.27
N THR A 203 -1.10 16.44 -10.83
CA THR A 203 0.18 16.66 -10.12
C THR A 203 -0.01 17.52 -8.88
N MET A 204 -0.73 18.64 -8.98
CA MET A 204 -0.97 19.52 -7.84
C MET A 204 -1.74 18.79 -6.72
N CYS A 205 -2.82 18.09 -7.07
CA CYS A 205 -3.62 17.36 -6.08
C CYS A 205 -2.84 16.21 -5.42
N VAL A 206 -2.09 15.44 -6.21
CA VAL A 206 -1.25 14.34 -5.71
C VAL A 206 -0.13 14.88 -4.83
N LEU A 207 0.52 15.99 -5.17
CA LEU A 207 1.57 16.57 -4.33
C LEU A 207 1.02 17.13 -3.02
N VAL A 208 -0.12 17.84 -3.04
CA VAL A 208 -0.80 18.30 -1.82
C VAL A 208 -1.12 17.10 -0.91
N TYR A 209 -1.68 16.03 -1.50
CA TYR A 209 -1.95 14.79 -0.78
C TYR A 209 -0.67 14.18 -0.17
N LEU A 210 0.38 13.96 -0.97
CA LEU A 210 1.58 13.25 -0.50
C LEU A 210 2.34 14.07 0.55
N VAL A 211 2.55 15.38 0.33
CA VAL A 211 3.28 16.25 1.26
C VAL A 211 2.52 16.44 2.57
N GLY A 212 1.21 16.68 2.51
CA GLY A 212 0.38 16.74 3.71
C GLY A 212 0.40 15.42 4.47
N TYR A 213 0.41 14.28 3.75
CA TYR A 213 0.46 12.97 4.38
C TYR A 213 1.79 12.69 5.08
N VAL A 214 2.93 13.22 4.57
CA VAL A 214 4.21 13.19 5.29
C VAL A 214 4.07 13.93 6.63
N GLY A 215 3.50 15.13 6.63
CA GLY A 215 3.30 15.92 7.85
C GLY A 215 2.42 15.22 8.90
N VAL A 216 1.29 14.64 8.48
CA VAL A 216 0.41 13.87 9.38
C VAL A 216 1.15 12.69 10.00
N ASN A 217 1.93 11.94 9.21
CA ASN A 217 2.68 10.78 9.73
C ASN A 217 3.79 11.18 10.70
N LEU A 218 4.52 12.27 10.43
CA LEU A 218 5.53 12.79 11.35
C LEU A 218 4.93 13.32 12.65
N PHE A 219 3.79 14.02 12.58
CA PHE A 219 3.04 14.43 13.78
C PHE A 219 2.60 13.22 14.61
N THR A 220 2.05 12.22 13.93
CA THR A 220 1.58 11.00 14.57
C THR A 220 2.71 10.23 15.24
N MET A 221 3.89 10.17 14.59
CA MET A 221 5.12 9.66 15.20
C MET A 221 5.45 10.41 16.48
N GLY A 222 5.47 11.74 16.43
CA GLY A 222 5.79 12.56 17.58
C GLY A 222 4.83 12.32 18.74
N LYS A 223 3.52 12.16 18.49
CA LYS A 223 2.53 11.80 19.52
C LYS A 223 2.82 10.42 20.14
N VAL A 224 3.15 9.42 19.33
CA VAL A 224 3.48 8.06 19.82
C VAL A 224 4.74 8.08 20.68
N LEU A 225 5.82 8.71 20.21
CA LEU A 225 7.07 8.82 20.97
C LEU A 225 6.92 9.71 22.21
N ASN A 226 6.03 10.70 22.20
CA ASN A 226 5.70 11.48 23.38
C ASN A 226 4.99 10.64 24.44
N ALA A 227 3.98 9.85 24.06
CA ALA A 227 3.25 8.97 24.97
C ALA A 227 4.09 7.83 25.56
N LEU A 228 5.17 7.46 24.88
CA LEU A 228 6.06 6.37 25.28
C LEU A 228 7.30 6.87 26.03
N LEU A 229 7.97 7.90 25.51
CA LEU A 229 9.27 8.38 25.98
C LEU A 229 9.23 9.78 26.59
N GLY A 230 8.07 10.45 26.62
CA GLY A 230 7.94 11.83 27.08
C GLY A 230 8.62 12.87 26.18
N TRP A 231 9.10 12.48 24.99
CA TRP A 231 9.81 13.40 24.09
C TRP A 231 8.86 14.47 23.54
N PRO A 232 9.28 15.75 23.44
CA PRO A 232 8.48 16.76 22.77
C PRO A 232 8.17 16.35 21.32
N ILE A 233 6.90 16.48 20.92
CA ILE A 233 6.39 16.03 19.61
C ILE A 233 7.26 16.55 18.44
N PRO A 234 7.62 17.85 18.36
CA PRO A 234 8.44 18.35 17.24
C PRO A 234 9.85 17.74 17.22
N THR A 235 10.45 17.53 18.39
CA THR A 235 11.80 16.96 18.53
C THR A 235 11.81 15.50 18.07
N ALA A 236 10.82 14.72 18.52
CA ALA A 236 10.65 13.33 18.11
C ALA A 236 10.44 13.20 16.59
N ALA A 237 9.59 14.06 16.02
CA ALA A 237 9.35 14.11 14.59
C ALA A 237 10.62 14.47 13.80
N LEU A 238 11.40 15.45 14.27
CA LEU A 238 12.65 15.86 13.62
C LEU A 238 13.69 14.74 13.59
N ILE A 239 13.91 14.04 14.72
CA ILE A 239 14.89 12.95 14.82
C ILE A 239 14.54 11.84 13.81
N VAL A 240 13.29 11.40 13.79
CA VAL A 240 12.84 10.34 12.88
C VAL A 240 12.95 10.80 11.42
N ALA A 241 12.52 12.03 11.12
CA ALA A 241 12.60 12.59 9.78
C ALA A 241 14.04 12.61 9.24
N VAL A 242 15.02 12.99 10.08
CA VAL A 242 16.45 12.99 9.71
C VAL A 242 16.96 11.57 9.44
N ILE A 243 16.62 10.60 10.29
CA ILE A 243 17.05 9.21 10.11
C ILE A 243 16.48 8.64 8.79
N SER A 244 15.16 8.78 8.59
CA SER A 244 14.47 8.37 7.35
C SER A 244 15.06 9.02 6.10
N ALA A 245 15.23 10.34 6.11
CA ALA A 245 15.76 11.07 4.96
C ALA A 245 17.18 10.65 4.59
N THR A 246 18.00 10.24 5.56
CA THR A 246 19.41 9.88 5.33
C THR A 246 19.54 8.69 4.40
N TYR A 247 18.87 7.57 4.68
CA TYR A 247 18.99 6.38 3.83
C TYR A 247 18.08 6.43 2.60
N VAL A 248 16.94 7.11 2.66
CA VAL A 248 16.06 7.28 1.49
C VAL A 248 16.73 8.10 0.39
N THR A 249 17.35 9.22 0.76
CA THR A 249 18.05 10.09 -0.20
C THR A 249 19.22 9.37 -0.86
N ALA A 250 19.91 8.49 -0.12
CA ALA A 250 21.01 7.71 -0.66
C ALA A 250 20.56 6.55 -1.54
N GLY A 251 19.49 5.84 -1.17
CA GLY A 251 19.21 4.50 -1.69
C GLY A 251 17.91 4.28 -2.44
N GLY A 252 16.98 5.23 -2.43
CA GLY A 252 15.73 5.16 -3.16
C GLY A 252 14.90 3.90 -2.85
N GLN A 253 14.06 3.50 -3.80
CA GLN A 253 13.08 2.43 -3.68
C GLN A 253 13.68 1.07 -3.30
N THR A 254 14.89 0.74 -3.75
CA THR A 254 15.55 -0.51 -3.35
C THR A 254 15.84 -0.55 -1.86
N SER A 255 16.36 0.55 -1.29
CA SER A 255 16.60 0.64 0.14
C SER A 255 15.30 0.64 0.94
N VAL A 256 14.27 1.32 0.43
CA VAL A 256 12.94 1.30 1.05
C VAL A 256 12.38 -0.12 1.09
N ILE A 257 12.37 -0.86 -0.02
CA ILE A 257 11.84 -2.24 -0.05
C ILE A 257 12.60 -3.18 0.90
N MET A 258 13.92 -3.03 1.03
CA MET A 258 14.73 -3.88 1.92
C MET A 258 14.55 -3.53 3.39
N THR A 259 14.47 -2.25 3.72
CA THR A 259 14.17 -1.80 5.09
C THR A 259 12.74 -2.19 5.48
N ASP A 260 11.79 -2.02 4.57
CA ASP A 260 10.40 -2.46 4.76
C ASP A 260 10.28 -3.96 5.00
N LEU A 261 11.08 -4.81 4.34
CA LEU A 261 11.05 -6.24 4.61
C LEU A 261 11.36 -6.51 6.09
N PHE A 262 12.43 -5.90 6.61
CA PHE A 262 12.81 -6.04 8.01
C PHE A 262 11.74 -5.46 8.94
N GLN A 263 11.26 -4.24 8.65
CA GLN A 263 10.28 -3.54 9.46
C GLN A 263 8.92 -4.26 9.46
N GLY A 264 8.46 -4.77 8.32
CA GLY A 264 7.22 -5.53 8.16
C GLY A 264 7.27 -6.87 8.89
N VAL A 265 8.37 -7.62 8.77
CA VAL A 265 8.55 -8.87 9.52
C VAL A 265 8.57 -8.60 11.03
N MET A 266 9.34 -7.61 11.47
CA MET A 266 9.40 -7.23 12.88
C MET A 266 8.03 -6.78 13.39
N LEU A 267 7.30 -5.97 12.64
CA LEU A 267 5.96 -5.51 13.00
C LEU A 267 4.97 -6.67 13.19
N LEU A 268 4.91 -7.58 12.23
CA LEU A 268 3.97 -8.71 12.27
C LEU A 268 4.35 -9.68 13.40
N PHE A 269 5.65 -9.94 13.57
CA PHE A 269 6.15 -10.77 14.66
C PHE A 269 5.84 -10.16 16.03
N THR A 270 6.16 -8.89 16.23
CA THR A 270 6.03 -8.23 17.53
C THR A 270 4.58 -8.03 17.94
N GLY A 271 3.70 -7.58 17.05
CA GLY A 271 2.28 -7.49 17.42
C GLY A 271 1.61 -8.87 17.53
N GLY A 272 2.07 -9.87 16.76
CA GLY A 272 1.66 -11.27 16.95
C GLY A 272 2.09 -11.83 18.32
N LEU A 273 3.30 -11.48 18.77
CA LEU A 273 3.80 -11.81 20.10
C LEU A 273 2.94 -11.20 21.20
N ILE A 274 2.57 -9.91 21.09
CA ILE A 274 1.68 -9.27 22.08
C ILE A 274 0.30 -9.92 22.11
N LEU A 275 -0.27 -10.24 20.94
CA LEU A 275 -1.53 -10.97 20.88
C LEU A 275 -1.42 -12.35 21.54
N TYR A 276 -0.34 -13.09 21.27
CA TYR A 276 -0.07 -14.38 21.89
C TYR A 276 0.06 -14.27 23.41
N LEU A 277 0.88 -13.35 23.92
CA LEU A 277 1.08 -13.14 25.35
C LEU A 277 -0.22 -12.78 26.07
N GLY A 278 -1.06 -11.96 25.44
CA GLY A 278 -2.38 -11.62 25.98
C GLY A 278 -3.32 -12.82 26.04
N ILE A 279 -3.35 -13.65 24.99
CA ILE A 279 -4.14 -14.88 24.97
C ILE A 279 -3.66 -15.86 26.04
N ASP A 280 -2.34 -16.04 26.17
CA ASP A 280 -1.73 -16.92 27.17
C ASP A 280 -2.03 -16.43 28.60
N TYR A 281 -1.90 -15.13 28.85
CA TYR A 281 -2.21 -14.50 30.13
C TYR A 281 -3.66 -14.72 30.57
N LEU A 282 -4.61 -14.66 29.63
CA LEU A 282 -6.04 -14.91 29.90
C LEU A 282 -6.37 -16.40 30.10
N GLY A 283 -5.42 -17.32 29.92
CA GLY A 283 -5.63 -18.76 30.05
C GLY A 283 -5.92 -19.49 28.74
N GLY A 284 -5.60 -18.89 27.59
CA GLY A 284 -5.73 -19.47 26.26
C GLY A 284 -6.83 -18.84 25.39
N PHE A 285 -6.94 -19.30 24.14
CA PHE A 285 -7.82 -18.68 23.14
C PHE A 285 -9.30 -18.75 23.53
N GLY A 286 -9.75 -19.86 24.15
CA GLY A 286 -11.13 -19.99 24.63
C GLY A 286 -11.48 -18.91 25.64
N ALA A 287 -10.65 -18.74 26.67
CA ALA A 287 -10.84 -17.72 27.70
C ALA A 287 -10.78 -16.29 27.12
N PHE A 288 -9.83 -16.01 26.22
CA PHE A 288 -9.81 -14.74 25.50
C PHE A 288 -11.11 -14.49 24.72
N TRP A 289 -11.58 -15.49 23.97
CA TRP A 289 -12.75 -15.38 23.13
C TRP A 289 -14.05 -15.24 23.92
N GLU A 290 -14.17 -15.93 25.05
CA GLU A 290 -15.34 -15.84 25.94
C GLU A 290 -15.38 -14.53 26.73
N ASN A 291 -14.21 -13.96 27.06
CA ASN A 291 -14.12 -12.66 27.75
C ASN A 291 -14.28 -11.45 26.82
N LEU A 292 -14.32 -11.65 25.51
CA LEU A 292 -14.75 -10.60 24.59
C LEU A 292 -16.28 -10.53 24.56
N PRO A 293 -16.89 -9.35 24.80
CA PRO A 293 -18.34 -9.22 24.71
C PRO A 293 -18.85 -9.63 23.33
N ARG A 294 -20.09 -10.15 23.23
CA ARG A 294 -20.65 -10.60 21.95
C ARG A 294 -20.59 -9.53 20.86
N GLY A 295 -20.89 -8.28 21.20
CA GLY A 295 -20.79 -7.13 20.30
C GLY A 295 -19.38 -6.96 19.72
N HIS A 296 -18.35 -7.17 20.53
CA HIS A 296 -16.94 -7.08 20.12
C HIS A 296 -16.49 -8.22 19.22
N ARG A 297 -17.24 -9.32 19.15
CA ARG A 297 -16.93 -10.46 18.28
C ARG A 297 -17.65 -10.43 16.93
N THR A 298 -18.54 -9.46 16.74
CA THR A 298 -19.23 -9.25 15.45
C THR A 298 -18.28 -8.66 14.40
N ALA A 299 -18.52 -8.97 13.13
CA ALA A 299 -17.87 -8.25 12.04
C ALA A 299 -18.34 -6.78 12.00
N PHE A 300 -19.60 -6.54 12.36
CA PHE A 300 -20.25 -5.24 12.39
C PHE A 300 -21.13 -5.09 13.64
N PRO A 301 -20.78 -4.21 14.59
CA PRO A 301 -21.42 -4.14 15.90
C PRO A 301 -22.75 -3.39 15.88
N ASN A 302 -22.89 -2.44 14.95
CA ASN A 302 -24.11 -1.65 14.76
C ASN A 302 -24.22 -1.22 13.30
N PHE A 303 -25.42 -0.80 12.86
CA PHE A 303 -25.59 -0.23 11.52
C PHE A 303 -25.13 1.24 11.49
N ASN A 304 -25.92 2.16 12.05
CA ASN A 304 -25.64 3.60 12.13
C ASN A 304 -25.96 4.19 13.53
N GLU A 305 -26.20 3.34 14.52
CA GLU A 305 -26.69 3.74 15.84
C GLU A 305 -25.63 4.52 16.62
N ASP A 306 -24.35 4.19 16.44
CA ASP A 306 -23.23 4.95 17.00
C ASP A 306 -22.63 5.89 15.94
N PRO A 307 -22.79 7.22 16.08
CA PRO A 307 -22.23 8.19 15.13
C PRO A 307 -20.69 8.21 15.12
N GLY A 308 -20.03 7.69 16.16
CA GLY A 308 -18.59 7.56 16.28
C GLY A 308 -18.00 6.37 15.53
N PHE A 309 -18.83 5.41 15.10
CA PHE A 309 -18.42 4.25 14.30
C PHE A 309 -19.58 3.69 13.44
N PRO A 310 -20.12 4.47 12.49
CA PRO A 310 -21.22 4.03 11.63
C PRO A 310 -20.71 3.09 10.54
N SER A 311 -21.27 1.87 10.45
CA SER A 311 -20.83 0.85 9.49
C SER A 311 -20.97 1.31 8.03
N VAL A 312 -22.05 2.02 7.70
CA VAL A 312 -22.28 2.53 6.33
C VAL A 312 -21.21 3.54 5.94
N GLY A 313 -20.90 4.46 6.86
CA GLY A 313 -19.88 5.47 6.62
C GLY A 313 -18.48 4.88 6.49
N ILE A 314 -18.14 3.92 7.35
CA ILE A 314 -16.86 3.20 7.31
C ILE A 314 -16.72 2.42 6.00
N PHE A 315 -17.79 1.77 5.54
CA PHE A 315 -17.79 1.09 4.25
C PHE A 315 -17.44 2.02 3.09
N TRP A 316 -18.10 3.17 2.97
CA TRP A 316 -17.84 4.10 1.87
C TRP A 316 -16.49 4.80 1.98
N GLN A 317 -16.09 5.20 3.20
CA GLN A 317 -14.83 5.87 3.42
C GLN A 317 -13.65 4.90 3.31
N ASP A 318 -13.61 3.88 4.16
CA ASP A 318 -12.46 2.98 4.26
C ASP A 318 -12.51 1.90 3.17
N GLY A 319 -13.63 1.17 3.04
CA GLY A 319 -13.73 0.03 2.13
C GLY A 319 -13.79 0.40 0.64
N ILE A 320 -14.44 1.52 0.29
CA ILE A 320 -14.56 1.97 -1.10
C ILE A 320 -13.50 3.03 -1.44
N ALA A 321 -13.58 4.23 -0.85
CA ALA A 321 -12.76 5.36 -1.28
C ALA A 321 -11.27 5.18 -0.93
N ASN A 322 -10.95 4.86 0.33
CA ASN A 322 -9.57 4.77 0.80
C ASN A 322 -8.86 3.54 0.22
N THR A 323 -9.50 2.36 0.18
CA THR A 323 -8.92 1.19 -0.51
C THR A 323 -8.62 1.50 -1.98
N ALA A 324 -9.56 2.11 -2.73
CA ALA A 324 -9.30 2.49 -4.12
C ALA A 324 -8.13 3.48 -4.25
N MET A 325 -8.08 4.49 -3.39
CA MET A 325 -6.95 5.42 -3.32
C MET A 325 -5.64 4.70 -3.07
N PHE A 326 -5.62 3.78 -2.10
CA PHE A 326 -4.41 3.09 -1.69
C PHE A 326 -3.86 2.18 -2.78
N TYR A 327 -4.70 1.40 -3.45
CA TYR A 327 -4.23 0.46 -4.47
C TYR A 327 -4.06 1.06 -5.86
N PHE A 328 -4.84 2.09 -6.20
CA PHE A 328 -4.83 2.63 -7.57
C PHE A 328 -4.02 3.92 -7.69
N LEU A 329 -4.02 4.78 -6.67
CA LEU A 329 -3.45 6.13 -6.75
C LEU A 329 -2.23 6.36 -5.86
N ASN A 330 -2.05 5.60 -4.78
CA ASN A 330 -0.93 5.82 -3.88
C ASN A 330 0.36 5.53 -4.66
N GLN A 331 1.13 6.59 -4.92
CA GLN A 331 2.34 6.51 -5.71
C GLN A 331 3.36 5.53 -5.11
N GLY A 332 3.45 5.44 -3.77
CA GLY A 332 4.28 4.47 -3.08
C GLY A 332 3.90 3.01 -3.37
N MET A 333 2.60 2.73 -3.45
CA MET A 333 2.07 1.40 -3.80
C MET A 333 2.32 1.09 -5.28
N VAL A 334 2.04 2.05 -6.17
CA VAL A 334 2.28 1.90 -7.61
C VAL A 334 3.74 1.62 -7.91
N MET A 335 4.69 2.34 -7.29
CA MET A 335 6.12 2.08 -7.47
C MET A 335 6.52 0.66 -7.04
N ARG A 336 5.92 0.10 -5.99
CA ARG A 336 6.17 -1.28 -5.55
C ARG A 336 5.62 -2.31 -6.53
N PHE A 337 4.42 -2.12 -7.05
CA PHE A 337 3.86 -2.99 -8.08
C PHE A 337 4.69 -2.96 -9.36
N LEU A 338 5.22 -1.79 -9.73
CA LEU A 338 6.11 -1.62 -10.88
C LEU A 338 7.51 -2.21 -10.65
N ALA A 339 7.95 -2.30 -9.40
CA ALA A 339 9.25 -2.88 -9.04
C ALA A 339 9.27 -4.42 -9.10
N ALA A 340 8.12 -5.06 -9.27
CA ALA A 340 8.02 -6.50 -9.48
C ALA A 340 8.66 -6.94 -10.81
N ASN A 341 9.22 -8.15 -10.85
CA ASN A 341 9.87 -8.67 -12.05
C ASN A 341 8.92 -9.15 -13.16
N SER A 342 7.64 -9.28 -12.87
CA SER A 342 6.63 -9.67 -13.86
C SER A 342 5.27 -9.24 -13.37
N LEU A 343 4.30 -9.12 -14.29
CA LEU A 343 2.92 -8.90 -13.91
C LEU A 343 2.40 -10.03 -13.01
N ARG A 344 2.85 -11.27 -13.24
CA ARG A 344 2.50 -12.42 -12.40
C ARG A 344 2.98 -12.23 -10.96
N GLU A 345 4.23 -11.81 -10.76
CA GLU A 345 4.75 -11.53 -9.41
C GLU A 345 4.05 -10.32 -8.77
N SER A 346 3.69 -9.29 -9.55
CA SER A 346 2.89 -8.15 -9.09
C SER A 346 1.50 -8.59 -8.61
N ARG A 347 0.80 -9.44 -9.37
CA ARG A 347 -0.49 -10.05 -8.99
C ARG A 347 -0.36 -10.93 -7.76
N LYS A 348 0.68 -11.76 -7.66
CA LYS A 348 0.95 -12.56 -6.45
C LYS A 348 1.18 -11.68 -5.24
N ALA A 349 1.89 -10.56 -5.39
CA ALA A 349 2.11 -9.62 -4.30
C ALA A 349 0.78 -9.01 -3.82
N ALA A 350 -0.08 -8.57 -4.75
CA ALA A 350 -1.40 -8.03 -4.43
C ALA A 350 -2.30 -9.06 -3.74
N VAL A 351 -2.39 -10.29 -4.26
CA VAL A 351 -3.21 -11.36 -3.67
C VAL A 351 -2.67 -11.78 -2.30
N GLY A 352 -1.35 -12.01 -2.19
CA GLY A 352 -0.72 -12.38 -0.92
C GLY A 352 -0.85 -11.28 0.13
N MET A 353 -0.79 -10.02 -0.29
CA MET A 353 -1.08 -8.89 0.58
C MET A 353 -2.52 -8.94 1.10
N VAL A 354 -3.52 -8.99 0.21
CA VAL A 354 -4.94 -8.90 0.58
C VAL A 354 -5.40 -10.10 1.40
N VAL A 355 -5.03 -11.32 0.98
CA VAL A 355 -5.58 -12.57 1.56
C VAL A 355 -4.82 -13.00 2.81
N ILE A 356 -3.53 -12.69 2.92
CA ILE A 356 -2.66 -13.19 4.00
C ILE A 356 -2.19 -12.03 4.87
N LEU A 357 -1.39 -11.12 4.30
CA LEU A 357 -0.66 -10.13 5.11
C LEU A 357 -1.61 -9.11 5.77
N MET A 358 -2.68 -8.68 5.10
CA MET A 358 -3.66 -7.75 5.65
C MET A 358 -4.53 -8.38 6.74
N VAL A 359 -4.90 -9.66 6.59
CA VAL A 359 -5.63 -10.40 7.64
C VAL A 359 -4.78 -10.52 8.90
N VAL A 360 -3.51 -10.93 8.75
CA VAL A 360 -2.56 -10.99 9.88
C VAL A 360 -2.33 -9.59 10.45
N ALA A 361 -2.09 -8.59 9.61
CA ALA A 361 -1.91 -7.21 10.06
C ALA A 361 -3.10 -6.69 10.87
N ALA A 362 -4.34 -7.00 10.46
CA ALA A 362 -5.53 -6.61 11.17
C ALA A 362 -5.60 -7.21 12.58
N CYS A 363 -5.23 -8.48 12.73
CA CYS A 363 -5.10 -9.13 14.04
C CYS A 363 -4.00 -8.50 14.89
N VAL A 364 -2.84 -8.22 14.29
CA VAL A 364 -1.67 -7.66 14.96
C VAL A 364 -1.93 -6.24 15.48
N VAL A 365 -2.59 -5.38 14.70
CA VAL A 365 -2.85 -3.98 15.12
C VAL A 365 -4.09 -3.79 15.97
N GLY A 366 -5.13 -4.62 15.77
CA GLY A 366 -6.36 -4.60 16.58
C GLY A 366 -6.22 -5.38 17.87
N GLY A 367 -5.33 -6.38 17.89
CA GLY A 367 -5.16 -7.36 18.96
C GLY A 367 -4.94 -6.75 20.33
N GLY A 368 -4.09 -5.72 20.45
CA GLY A 368 -3.85 -5.06 21.74
C GLY A 368 -5.13 -4.48 22.36
N GLY A 369 -6.03 -3.91 21.55
CA GLY A 369 -7.33 -3.42 21.99
C GLY A 369 -8.31 -4.52 22.37
N TRP A 370 -8.32 -5.62 21.62
CA TRP A 370 -9.17 -6.78 21.92
C TRP A 370 -8.75 -7.44 23.22
N ILE A 371 -7.44 -7.63 23.42
CA ILE A 371 -6.88 -8.15 24.66
C ILE A 371 -7.20 -7.23 25.83
N ALA A 372 -6.97 -5.92 25.69
CA ALA A 372 -7.32 -4.96 26.73
C ALA A 372 -8.80 -5.04 27.13
N ARG A 373 -9.72 -5.19 26.16
CA ARG A 373 -11.16 -5.34 26.46
C ARG A 373 -11.46 -6.66 27.17
N ALA A 374 -10.84 -7.76 26.74
CA ALA A 374 -11.01 -9.06 27.39
C ALA A 374 -10.48 -9.03 28.83
N MET A 375 -9.34 -8.37 29.09
CA MET A 375 -8.79 -8.16 30.43
C MET A 375 -9.70 -7.31 31.31
N VAL A 376 -10.42 -6.33 30.76
CA VAL A 376 -11.46 -5.61 31.52
C VAL A 376 -12.58 -6.54 31.95
N ASN A 377 -13.07 -7.41 31.05
CA ASN A 377 -14.13 -8.36 31.39
C ASN A 377 -13.65 -9.45 32.37
N HIS A 378 -12.39 -9.86 32.26
CA HIS A 378 -11.75 -10.84 33.14
C HIS A 378 -11.39 -10.26 34.52
N GLY A 379 -11.49 -8.94 34.71
CA GLY A 379 -11.21 -8.26 35.96
C GLY A 379 -9.75 -7.86 36.19
N ASP A 380 -8.89 -7.93 35.17
CA ASP A 380 -7.46 -7.56 35.28
C ASP A 380 -7.21 -6.07 35.01
N LEU A 381 -8.14 -5.41 34.29
CA LEU A 381 -8.13 -3.97 34.05
C LEU A 381 -9.45 -3.35 34.51
N PRO A 382 -9.45 -2.10 34.99
CA PRO A 382 -10.69 -1.44 35.37
C PRO A 382 -11.50 -1.00 34.14
N ASN A 383 -12.82 -0.90 34.28
CA ASN A 383 -13.70 -0.42 33.22
C ASN A 383 -13.52 1.08 32.89
N THR A 384 -12.73 1.81 33.69
CA THR A 384 -12.37 3.21 33.49
C THR A 384 -11.19 3.42 32.54
N VAL A 385 -10.57 2.35 32.03
CA VAL A 385 -9.48 2.47 31.05
C VAL A 385 -9.99 3.20 29.80
N GLU A 386 -9.32 4.30 29.47
CA GLU A 386 -9.59 5.04 28.26
C GLU A 386 -9.16 4.24 27.01
N ALA A 387 -9.99 4.26 25.97
CA ALA A 387 -9.71 3.57 24.72
C ALA A 387 -8.39 4.00 24.06
N GLY A 388 -7.97 5.26 24.24
CA GLY A 388 -6.69 5.77 23.73
C GLY A 388 -5.47 5.14 24.39
N GLN A 389 -5.61 4.63 25.62
CA GLN A 389 -4.53 4.01 26.39
C GLN A 389 -4.54 2.48 26.33
N ALA A 390 -5.64 1.87 25.87
CA ALA A 390 -5.84 0.42 25.89
C ALA A 390 -4.64 -0.38 25.35
N PHE A 391 -4.08 0.04 24.21
CA PHE A 391 -2.90 -0.61 23.62
C PHE A 391 -1.68 -0.54 24.54
N TYR A 392 -1.38 0.65 25.08
CA TYR A 392 -0.20 0.87 25.90
C TYR A 392 -0.30 0.12 27.22
N VAL A 393 -1.45 0.20 27.89
CA VAL A 393 -1.70 -0.46 29.17
C VAL A 393 -1.62 -1.97 29.04
N ALA A 394 -2.28 -2.57 28.03
CA ALA A 394 -2.18 -4.01 27.81
C ALA A 394 -0.76 -4.44 27.47
N THR A 395 -0.07 -3.71 26.59
CA THR A 395 1.31 -4.05 26.21
C THR A 395 2.27 -3.96 27.40
N GLU A 396 2.17 -2.90 28.21
CA GLU A 396 3.03 -2.69 29.38
C GLU A 396 2.78 -3.77 30.45
N LEU A 397 1.53 -4.16 30.67
CA LEU A 397 1.17 -5.21 31.63
C LEU A 397 1.63 -6.61 31.18
N LEU A 398 1.62 -6.88 29.87
CA LEU A 398 1.95 -8.20 29.30
C LEU A 398 3.44 -8.38 28.97
N SER A 399 4.21 -7.29 28.87
CA SER A 399 5.59 -7.35 28.37
C SER A 399 6.61 -7.35 29.51
N SER A 400 7.58 -8.25 29.43
CA SER A 400 8.81 -8.12 30.23
C SER A 400 9.72 -7.00 29.68
N PRO A 401 10.67 -6.49 30.49
CA PRO A 401 11.76 -5.67 29.97
C PRO A 401 12.44 -6.36 28.78
N GLY A 402 12.73 -5.60 27.73
CA GLY A 402 13.24 -6.07 26.45
C GLY A 402 12.14 -6.34 25.42
N VAL A 403 11.07 -7.04 25.79
CA VAL A 403 9.91 -7.26 24.91
C VAL A 403 9.20 -5.95 24.66
N PHE A 404 9.03 -5.14 25.71
CA PHE A 404 8.46 -3.80 25.57
C PHE A 404 9.29 -2.93 24.60
N GLY A 405 10.61 -2.91 24.72
CA GLY A 405 11.52 -2.22 23.79
C GLY A 405 11.44 -2.70 22.35
N LEU A 406 11.22 -4.00 22.13
CA LEU A 406 10.95 -4.54 20.81
C LEU A 406 9.63 -4.01 20.25
N VAL A 407 8.58 -3.86 21.07
CA VAL A 407 7.32 -3.21 20.66
C VAL A 407 7.55 -1.75 20.28
N LEU A 408 8.31 -1.00 21.09
CA LEU A 408 8.62 0.40 20.77
C LEU A 408 9.39 0.52 19.45
N ALA A 409 10.36 -0.39 19.21
CA ALA A 409 11.09 -0.48 17.96
C ALA A 409 10.16 -0.81 16.77
N ALA A 410 9.25 -1.79 16.93
CA ALA A 410 8.28 -2.18 15.92
C ALA A 410 7.28 -1.06 15.58
N LEU A 411 6.80 -0.32 16.57
CA LEU A 411 5.97 0.86 16.35
C LEU A 411 6.77 1.90 15.56
N THR A 412 7.98 2.23 16.01
CA THR A 412 8.79 3.25 15.33
C THR A 412 9.10 2.84 13.88
N ALA A 413 9.36 1.55 13.65
CA ALA A 413 9.60 0.97 12.34
C ALA A 413 8.44 1.11 11.36
N ALA A 414 7.23 0.81 11.83
CA ALA A 414 6.01 0.91 11.05
C ALA A 414 5.83 2.30 10.42
N LEU A 415 6.10 3.35 11.20
CA LEU A 415 5.99 4.72 10.74
C LEU A 415 7.12 5.14 9.80
N MET A 416 8.35 4.72 10.08
CA MET A 416 9.49 5.04 9.22
C MET A 416 9.24 4.51 7.80
N SER A 417 8.80 3.26 7.65
CA SER A 417 8.43 2.67 6.35
C SER A 417 7.46 3.56 5.56
N THR A 418 6.43 4.09 6.25
CA THR A 418 5.42 4.96 5.62
C THR A 418 6.03 6.30 5.21
N VAL A 419 6.80 6.94 6.09
CA VAL A 419 7.45 8.24 5.81
C VAL A 419 8.44 8.11 4.65
N ASP A 420 9.26 7.07 4.64
CA ASP A 420 10.24 6.79 3.59
C ASP A 420 9.57 6.64 2.21
N THR A 421 8.46 5.91 2.20
CA THR A 421 7.63 5.70 1.02
C THR A 421 7.10 7.01 0.48
N LEU A 422 6.57 7.87 1.35
CA LEU A 422 6.01 9.15 0.95
C LEU A 422 7.08 10.11 0.46
N ILE A 423 8.25 10.17 1.12
CA ILE A 423 9.40 10.97 0.65
C ILE A 423 9.82 10.53 -0.75
N THR A 424 9.95 9.22 -0.97
CA THR A 424 10.35 8.66 -2.27
C THR A 424 9.28 8.92 -3.33
N ALA A 425 8.01 8.79 -2.97
CA ALA A 425 6.88 9.06 -3.86
C ALA A 425 6.81 10.53 -4.29
N VAL A 426 7.00 11.48 -3.36
CA VAL A 426 7.05 12.91 -3.69
C VAL A 426 8.23 13.20 -4.61
N ALA A 427 9.41 12.65 -4.32
CA ALA A 427 10.57 12.79 -5.19
C ALA A 427 10.29 12.25 -6.61
N ALA A 428 9.61 11.12 -6.74
CA ALA A 428 9.23 10.55 -8.03
C ALA A 428 8.26 11.46 -8.80
N VAL A 429 7.21 11.96 -8.14
CA VAL A 429 6.23 12.87 -8.78
C VAL A 429 6.89 14.19 -9.15
N VAL A 430 7.69 14.79 -8.28
CA VAL A 430 8.38 16.06 -8.60
C VAL A 430 9.35 15.87 -9.77
N VAL A 431 10.15 14.81 -9.80
CA VAL A 431 11.10 14.59 -10.90
C VAL A 431 10.36 14.35 -12.22
N ASN A 432 9.39 13.44 -12.23
CA ASN A 432 8.74 13.00 -13.46
C ASN A 432 7.65 13.94 -13.96
N ASP A 433 6.97 14.68 -13.06
CA ASP A 433 5.81 15.51 -13.38
C ASP A 433 6.01 17.02 -13.21
N VAL A 434 7.07 17.46 -12.53
CA VAL A 434 7.37 18.89 -12.36
C VAL A 434 8.68 19.24 -13.03
N TYR A 435 9.77 18.63 -12.59
CA TYR A 435 11.13 18.95 -13.01
C TYR A 435 11.34 18.64 -14.48
N LYS A 436 11.13 17.40 -14.91
CA LYS A 436 11.32 17.03 -16.32
C LYS A 436 10.33 17.76 -17.24
N PRO A 437 9.01 17.80 -17.01
CA PRO A 437 8.09 18.37 -18.00
C PRO A 437 8.09 19.89 -18.07
N TYR A 438 8.30 20.60 -16.95
CA TYR A 438 8.10 22.05 -16.88
C TYR A 438 9.38 22.86 -16.57
N ILE A 439 10.35 22.28 -15.84
CA ILE A 439 11.57 23.00 -15.44
C ILE A 439 12.72 22.73 -16.43
N ARG A 440 12.95 21.45 -16.77
CA ARG A 440 14.07 21.02 -17.61
C ARG A 440 13.72 19.78 -18.47
N PRO A 441 13.08 19.97 -19.64
CA PRO A 441 12.66 18.89 -20.56
C PRO A 441 13.77 17.95 -21.03
N GLN A 442 14.99 18.46 -21.16
CA GLN A 442 16.16 17.70 -21.62
C GLN A 442 17.12 17.37 -20.47
N ALA A 443 16.59 17.14 -19.26
CA ALA A 443 17.41 16.79 -18.10
C ALA A 443 18.14 15.45 -18.30
N THR A 444 19.43 15.42 -17.98
CA THR A 444 20.22 14.18 -17.97
C THR A 444 19.87 13.32 -16.75
N GLU A 445 20.18 12.02 -16.78
CA GLU A 445 19.97 11.12 -15.61
C GLU A 445 20.62 11.68 -14.34
N ALA A 446 21.84 12.21 -14.43
CA ALA A 446 22.53 12.81 -13.29
C ALA A 446 21.78 14.04 -12.71
N GLN A 447 21.19 14.88 -13.58
CA GLN A 447 20.39 16.02 -13.16
C GLN A 447 19.08 15.58 -12.50
N MET A 448 18.41 14.58 -13.07
CA MET A 448 17.19 14.01 -12.48
C MET A 448 17.48 13.34 -11.13
N MET A 449 18.58 12.62 -10.99
CA MET A 449 19.01 12.04 -9.71
C MET A 449 19.32 13.12 -8.67
N ARG A 450 19.95 14.23 -9.08
CA ARG A 450 20.17 15.38 -8.17
C ARG A 450 18.86 16.01 -7.75
N ALA A 451 17.92 16.21 -8.68
CA ALA A 451 16.59 16.74 -8.39
C ALA A 451 15.81 15.81 -7.43
N ALA A 452 15.90 14.49 -7.62
CA ALA A 452 15.30 13.50 -6.72
C ALA A 452 15.81 13.68 -5.28
N ARG A 453 17.14 13.71 -5.11
CA ARG A 453 17.78 13.85 -3.79
C ARG A 453 17.46 15.17 -3.11
N VAL A 454 17.51 16.28 -3.85
CA VAL A 454 17.12 17.59 -3.32
C VAL A 454 15.67 17.58 -2.87
N THR A 455 14.78 17.01 -3.70
CA THR A 455 13.35 16.92 -3.35
C THR A 455 13.13 16.08 -2.09
N SER A 456 13.81 14.94 -1.95
CA SER A 456 13.72 14.09 -0.75
C SER A 456 14.08 14.86 0.53
N VAL A 457 15.14 15.68 0.48
CA VAL A 457 15.53 16.53 1.62
C VAL A 457 14.49 17.65 1.84
N SER A 458 14.08 18.34 0.79
CA SER A 458 13.10 19.43 0.88
C SER A 458 11.77 18.97 1.45
N VAL A 459 11.20 17.85 0.98
CA VAL A 459 9.92 17.32 1.48
C VAL A 459 10.02 16.87 2.94
N THR A 460 11.18 16.35 3.36
CA THR A 460 11.42 16.02 4.77
C THR A 460 11.34 17.27 5.63
N VAL A 461 12.00 18.36 5.23
CA VAL A 461 11.95 19.65 5.93
C VAL A 461 10.53 20.20 5.97
N PHE A 462 9.82 20.21 4.83
CA PHE A 462 8.42 20.64 4.79
C PHE A 462 7.51 19.78 5.67
N GLY A 463 7.73 18.46 5.70
CA GLY A 463 7.00 17.54 6.57
C GLY A 463 7.15 17.89 8.05
N VAL A 464 8.36 18.20 8.50
CA VAL A 464 8.63 18.65 9.88
C VAL A 464 7.96 20.01 10.16
N VAL A 465 8.04 20.96 9.22
CA VAL A 465 7.40 22.27 9.33
C VAL A 465 5.87 22.17 9.40
N LEU A 466 5.27 21.13 8.82
CA LEU A 466 3.83 20.88 8.90
C LEU A 466 3.40 20.23 10.22
N VAL A 467 4.30 19.72 11.05
CA VAL A 467 3.94 19.06 12.33
C VAL A 467 3.13 19.99 13.24
N PRO A 468 3.54 21.25 13.50
CA PRO A 468 2.74 22.18 14.32
C PRO A 468 1.34 22.44 13.76
N LEU A 469 1.15 22.43 12.44
CA LEU A 469 -0.17 22.59 11.84
C LEU A 469 -1.09 21.44 12.25
N PHE A 470 -0.60 20.20 12.27
CA PHE A 470 -1.41 19.03 12.66
C PHE A 470 -1.59 18.89 14.18
N MET A 471 -0.83 19.61 14.99
CA MET A 471 -1.02 19.65 16.45
C MET A 471 -2.34 20.30 16.87
N MET A 472 -3.02 21.01 15.96
CA MET A 472 -4.36 21.56 16.22
C MET A 472 -5.47 20.51 16.31
N PHE A 473 -5.20 19.26 15.91
CA PHE A 473 -6.16 18.17 15.99
C PHE A 473 -6.06 17.39 17.32
N ASP A 474 -7.22 17.18 17.93
CA ASP A 474 -7.36 16.47 19.21
C ASP A 474 -6.84 15.04 19.11
N SER A 475 -7.19 14.33 18.02
CA SER A 475 -6.75 12.96 17.77
C SER A 475 -6.02 12.77 16.43
N ILE A 476 -5.11 11.79 16.41
CA ILE A 476 -4.42 11.31 15.19
C ILE A 476 -5.44 10.88 14.13
N TYR A 477 -6.53 10.24 14.55
CA TYR A 477 -7.57 9.73 13.68
C TYR A 477 -8.39 10.84 13.00
N GLU A 478 -8.57 11.97 13.68
CA GLU A 478 -9.21 13.16 13.11
C GLU A 478 -8.33 13.83 12.08
N ALA A 479 -7.07 14.12 12.41
CA ALA A 479 -6.10 14.71 11.49
C ALA A 479 -5.99 13.90 10.18
N HIS A 480 -5.84 12.58 10.30
CA HIS A 480 -5.73 11.69 9.13
C HIS A 480 -7.03 11.64 8.32
N GLY A 481 -8.18 11.40 8.97
CA GLY A 481 -9.44 11.23 8.26
C GLY A 481 -9.95 12.49 7.57
N ALA A 482 -9.75 13.67 8.18
CA ALA A 482 -10.12 14.94 7.56
C ALA A 482 -9.28 15.22 6.31
N PHE A 483 -7.98 14.96 6.39
CA PHE A 483 -7.05 15.14 5.28
C PHE A 483 -7.37 14.21 4.09
N THR A 484 -7.58 12.92 4.35
CA THR A 484 -7.86 11.95 3.28
C THR A 484 -9.23 12.17 2.64
N ALA A 485 -10.26 12.50 3.42
CA ALA A 485 -11.60 12.73 2.88
C ALA A 485 -11.67 13.92 1.91
N ALA A 486 -10.82 14.94 2.08
CA ALA A 486 -10.84 16.15 1.26
C ALA A 486 -10.30 15.93 -0.16
N VAL A 487 -9.32 15.04 -0.34
CA VAL A 487 -8.54 14.93 -1.59
C VAL A 487 -8.80 13.63 -2.35
N THR A 488 -9.23 12.58 -1.64
CA THR A 488 -9.33 11.22 -2.20
C THR A 488 -10.40 11.06 -3.29
N PRO A 489 -11.68 11.41 -3.09
CA PRO A 489 -12.74 11.03 -4.03
C PRO A 489 -12.55 11.56 -5.47
N PRO A 490 -12.15 12.83 -5.71
CA PRO A 490 -11.99 13.37 -7.07
C PRO A 490 -10.94 12.62 -7.88
N LEU A 491 -9.79 12.31 -7.27
CA LEU A 491 -8.72 11.57 -7.94
C LEU A 491 -9.13 10.11 -8.17
N VAL A 492 -9.75 9.45 -7.18
CA VAL A 492 -10.21 8.05 -7.29
C VAL A 492 -11.17 7.90 -8.45
N VAL A 493 -12.22 8.72 -8.50
CA VAL A 493 -13.22 8.64 -9.56
C VAL A 493 -12.59 8.96 -10.92
N ALA A 494 -11.79 10.03 -11.02
CA ALA A 494 -11.14 10.39 -12.28
C ALA A 494 -10.24 9.26 -12.79
N LEU A 495 -9.46 8.62 -11.92
CA LEU A 495 -8.59 7.51 -12.31
C LEU A 495 -9.41 6.29 -12.73
N LEU A 496 -10.34 5.84 -11.89
CA LEU A 496 -11.17 4.68 -12.20
C LEU A 496 -11.94 4.87 -13.52
N MET A 497 -12.58 6.03 -13.72
CA MET A 497 -13.25 6.29 -15.00
C MET A 497 -12.27 6.33 -16.18
N SER A 498 -11.08 6.90 -16.01
CA SER A 498 -10.10 6.98 -17.10
C SER A 498 -9.51 5.63 -17.52
N VAL A 499 -9.36 4.70 -16.57
CA VAL A 499 -8.84 3.35 -16.79
C VAL A 499 -9.93 2.43 -17.33
N PHE A 500 -11.12 2.48 -16.75
CA PHE A 500 -12.18 1.49 -16.98
C PHE A 500 -13.28 1.94 -17.96
N TRP A 501 -13.32 3.23 -18.35
CA TRP A 501 -14.30 3.75 -19.30
C TRP A 501 -13.64 4.45 -20.50
N ARG A 502 -13.58 3.76 -21.64
CA ARG A 502 -12.97 4.27 -22.90
C ARG A 502 -13.50 5.62 -23.34
N ARG A 503 -14.78 5.90 -23.10
CA ARG A 503 -15.41 7.17 -23.50
C ARG A 503 -14.99 8.35 -22.62
N PHE A 504 -14.49 8.12 -21.41
CA PHE A 504 -14.16 9.20 -20.47
C PHE A 504 -13.20 10.23 -21.12
N THR A 505 -13.56 11.50 -21.04
CA THR A 505 -12.91 12.58 -21.82
C THR A 505 -11.97 13.41 -20.97
N ALA A 506 -11.05 14.14 -21.62
CA ALA A 506 -10.14 15.05 -20.91
C ALA A 506 -10.87 16.15 -20.12
N THR A 507 -11.94 16.70 -20.70
CA THR A 507 -12.78 17.71 -20.05
C THR A 507 -13.50 17.12 -18.84
N ALA A 508 -14.01 15.89 -18.95
CA ALA A 508 -14.62 15.20 -17.82
C ALA A 508 -13.61 14.92 -16.71
N ALA A 509 -12.39 14.46 -17.05
CA ALA A 509 -11.32 14.25 -16.07
C ALA A 509 -10.99 15.54 -15.30
N LEU A 510 -10.84 16.66 -16.02
CA LEU A 510 -10.55 17.96 -15.41
C LEU A 510 -11.66 18.42 -14.45
N TRP A 511 -12.92 18.37 -14.89
CA TRP A 511 -14.06 18.77 -14.07
C TRP A 511 -14.30 17.81 -12.90
N THR A 512 -14.02 16.51 -13.06
CA THR A 512 -14.09 15.55 -11.97
C THR A 512 -13.09 15.89 -10.88
N ILE A 513 -11.85 16.23 -11.24
CA ILE A 513 -10.80 16.62 -10.29
C ILE A 513 -11.12 17.97 -9.64
N VAL A 514 -11.24 19.04 -10.45
CA VAL A 514 -11.37 20.41 -9.94
C VAL A 514 -12.77 20.67 -9.37
N GLY A 515 -13.81 20.30 -10.10
CA GLY A 515 -15.20 20.44 -9.63
C GLY A 515 -15.50 19.55 -8.44
N GLY A 516 -14.94 18.34 -8.40
CA GLY A 516 -15.01 17.46 -7.24
C GLY A 516 -14.36 18.06 -5.99
N LEU A 517 -13.16 18.62 -6.12
CA LEU A 517 -12.49 19.31 -5.02
C LEU A 517 -13.28 20.51 -4.51
N ILE A 518 -13.87 21.31 -5.41
CA ILE A 518 -14.74 22.43 -5.04
C ILE A 518 -15.96 21.93 -4.27
N ALA A 519 -16.63 20.88 -4.76
CA ALA A 519 -17.81 20.32 -4.09
C ALA A 519 -17.49 19.77 -2.70
N ILE A 520 -16.36 19.07 -2.56
CA ILE A 520 -15.90 18.57 -1.25
C ILE A 520 -15.51 19.73 -0.34
N GLY A 521 -14.82 20.75 -0.87
CA GLY A 521 -14.50 21.98 -0.14
C GLY A 521 -15.75 22.66 0.42
N ILE A 522 -16.80 22.81 -0.40
CA ILE A 522 -18.11 23.32 0.04
C ILE A 522 -18.67 22.46 1.18
N SER A 523 -18.54 21.13 1.12
CA SER A 523 -19.02 20.24 2.18
C SER A 523 -18.26 20.32 3.51
N LEU A 524 -17.09 21.00 3.54
CA LEU A 524 -16.37 21.29 4.79
C LEU A 524 -16.97 22.51 5.50
N PHE A 525 -17.45 23.50 4.74
CA PHE A 525 -18.04 24.74 5.27
C PHE A 525 -19.56 24.69 5.39
N VAL A 526 -20.22 23.85 4.59
CA VAL A 526 -21.67 23.65 4.59
C VAL A 526 -21.96 22.14 4.64
N PRO A 527 -21.80 21.48 5.80
CA PRO A 527 -21.94 20.02 5.93
C PRO A 527 -23.36 19.51 5.64
N GLU A 528 -24.35 20.40 5.73
CA GLU A 528 -25.75 20.18 5.36
C GLU A 528 -25.95 19.58 3.97
N VAL A 529 -25.05 19.86 3.01
CA VAL A 529 -25.11 19.28 1.65
C VAL A 529 -24.95 17.75 1.65
N ILE A 530 -24.43 17.17 2.73
CA ILE A 530 -24.22 15.73 2.90
C ILE A 530 -25.49 15.04 3.43
N LYS A 531 -26.43 15.76 4.06
CA LYS A 531 -27.65 15.16 4.66
C LYS A 531 -28.42 14.22 3.72
N PRO A 532 -28.63 14.53 2.42
CA PRO A 532 -29.31 13.62 1.49
C PRO A 532 -28.56 12.30 1.27
N PHE A 533 -27.24 12.29 1.51
CA PHE A 533 -26.35 11.16 1.33
C PHE A 533 -26.06 10.43 2.64
N ALA A 534 -26.54 10.93 3.78
CA ALA A 534 -26.17 10.42 5.10
C ALA A 534 -26.64 8.99 5.37
N GLN A 535 -27.67 8.51 4.64
CA GLN A 535 -28.20 7.14 4.76
C GLN A 535 -28.52 6.73 6.21
N GLY A 536 -28.99 7.68 7.02
CA GLY A 536 -29.34 7.46 8.42
C GLY A 536 -28.17 7.59 9.41
N VAL A 537 -26.95 7.88 8.95
CA VAL A 537 -25.85 8.33 9.83
C VAL A 537 -26.22 9.69 10.39
N SER A 538 -26.22 9.85 11.70
CA SER A 538 -26.52 11.16 12.29
C SER A 538 -25.33 12.11 12.17
N MET A 539 -25.66 13.40 12.11
CA MET A 539 -24.70 14.47 12.25
C MET A 539 -24.28 14.51 13.72
N LYS A 540 -22.98 14.35 13.99
CA LYS A 540 -22.46 14.60 15.33
C LYS A 540 -22.29 16.11 15.46
N ASP A 541 -22.86 16.71 16.51
CA ASP A 541 -22.70 18.14 16.76
C ASP A 541 -21.21 18.51 16.81
N ALA A 542 -20.81 19.47 15.99
CA ALA A 542 -19.49 20.10 16.08
C ALA A 542 -19.67 21.56 16.57
N GLY A 543 -18.61 22.15 17.12
CA GLY A 543 -18.65 23.52 17.61
C GLY A 543 -18.85 24.55 16.50
N ASP A 544 -18.94 25.83 16.86
CA ASP A 544 -19.15 26.94 15.90
C ASP A 544 -17.86 27.36 15.16
N GLY A 545 -16.78 26.59 15.24
CA GLY A 545 -15.51 26.89 14.59
C GLY A 545 -15.59 26.76 13.06
N ILE A 546 -14.86 27.61 12.34
CA ILE A 546 -14.86 27.64 10.86
C ILE A 546 -14.44 26.30 10.20
N PHE A 547 -13.78 25.43 10.94
CA PHE A 547 -13.33 24.10 10.50
C PHE A 547 -14.04 22.95 11.25
N ASP A 548 -14.96 23.25 12.16
CA ASP A 548 -15.64 22.21 12.95
C ASP A 548 -16.58 21.36 12.08
N GLY A 549 -17.09 21.92 10.97
CA GLY A 549 -17.83 21.16 9.95
C GLY A 549 -17.05 19.97 9.36
N MET A 550 -15.72 19.91 9.49
CA MET A 550 -14.93 18.72 9.11
C MET A 550 -15.27 17.49 9.97
N LYS A 551 -15.68 17.69 11.22
CA LYS A 551 -16.07 16.64 12.17
C LYS A 551 -17.47 16.08 11.87
N GLU A 552 -18.33 16.91 11.26
CA GLU A 552 -19.68 16.55 10.85
C GLU A 552 -19.68 15.67 9.59
N PHE A 553 -20.53 14.65 9.57
CA PHE A 553 -20.65 13.66 8.49
C PHE A 553 -19.30 13.11 7.97
N LYS A 554 -18.28 13.06 8.83
CA LYS A 554 -16.90 12.70 8.47
C LYS A 554 -16.81 11.49 7.54
N TYR A 555 -17.53 10.42 7.89
CA TYR A 555 -17.54 9.17 7.14
C TYR A 555 -18.33 9.25 5.83
N MET A 556 -19.46 9.95 5.84
CA MET A 556 -20.34 10.07 4.67
C MET A 556 -19.84 11.08 3.63
N ARG A 557 -18.90 11.96 4.00
CA ARG A 557 -18.27 12.89 3.05
C ARG A 557 -17.56 12.17 1.91
N ALA A 558 -16.96 11.00 2.18
CA ALA A 558 -16.36 10.18 1.14
C ALA A 558 -17.42 9.68 0.14
N PHE A 559 -18.58 9.21 0.61
CA PHE A 559 -19.68 8.78 -0.25
C PHE A 559 -20.24 9.95 -1.08
N PHE A 560 -20.51 11.09 -0.44
CA PHE A 560 -20.89 12.33 -1.13
C PHE A 560 -19.90 12.67 -2.24
N GLY A 561 -18.60 12.69 -1.92
CA GLY A 561 -17.54 12.98 -2.87
C GLY A 561 -17.53 11.99 -4.04
N LEU A 562 -17.65 10.69 -3.78
CA LEU A 562 -17.70 9.66 -4.83
C LEU A 562 -18.89 9.86 -5.76
N VAL A 563 -20.09 10.13 -5.21
CA VAL A 563 -21.32 10.33 -6.01
C VAL A 563 -21.24 11.60 -6.84
N VAL A 564 -20.85 12.73 -6.24
CA VAL A 564 -20.75 14.02 -6.94
C VAL A 564 -19.69 13.96 -8.03
N CYS A 565 -18.50 13.44 -7.73
CA CYS A 565 -17.43 13.30 -8.72
C CYS A 565 -17.85 12.36 -9.87
N SER A 566 -18.52 11.24 -9.55
CA SER A 566 -19.00 10.31 -10.58
C SER A 566 -20.08 10.95 -11.45
N THR A 567 -20.98 11.73 -10.85
CA THR A 567 -22.03 12.46 -11.57
C THR A 567 -21.42 13.48 -12.52
N ILE A 568 -20.47 14.30 -12.04
CA ILE A 568 -19.73 15.25 -12.88
C ILE A 568 -19.03 14.52 -14.03
N GLY A 569 -18.30 13.44 -13.71
CA GLY A 569 -17.57 12.65 -14.70
C GLY A 569 -18.48 12.06 -15.78
N VAL A 570 -19.62 11.48 -15.41
CA VAL A 570 -20.60 10.91 -16.35
C VAL A 570 -21.23 12.01 -17.20
N VAL A 571 -21.81 13.04 -16.58
CA VAL A 571 -22.53 14.11 -17.30
C VAL A 571 -21.61 14.80 -18.29
N VAL A 572 -20.41 15.23 -17.85
CA VAL A 572 -19.47 15.92 -18.74
C VAL A 572 -18.97 15.00 -19.85
N THR A 573 -18.76 13.70 -19.59
CA THR A 573 -18.37 12.73 -20.63
C THR A 573 -19.44 12.56 -21.70
N LEU A 574 -20.72 12.55 -21.32
CA LEU A 574 -21.82 12.42 -22.27
C LEU A 574 -21.99 13.69 -23.13
N LEU A 575 -21.64 14.86 -22.59
CA LEU A 575 -21.72 16.16 -23.26
C LEU A 575 -20.46 16.53 -24.07
N THR A 576 -19.39 15.73 -24.00
CA THR A 576 -18.12 16.04 -24.66
C THR A 576 -17.67 14.93 -25.61
N LYS A 577 -16.73 15.26 -26.51
CA LYS A 577 -16.22 14.32 -27.50
C LYS A 577 -15.12 13.43 -26.91
N PRO A 578 -15.14 12.11 -27.16
CA PRO A 578 -14.10 11.19 -26.70
C PRO A 578 -12.75 11.47 -27.37
N GLU A 579 -11.67 11.12 -26.68
CA GLU A 579 -10.30 11.15 -27.23
C GLU A 579 -10.14 10.11 -28.36
N THR A 580 -9.17 10.31 -29.24
CA THR A 580 -8.88 9.38 -30.34
C THR A 580 -8.47 7.99 -29.82
N GLU A 581 -8.81 6.94 -30.56
CA GLU A 581 -8.45 5.57 -30.16
C GLU A 581 -6.93 5.38 -30.04
N GLU A 582 -6.15 6.03 -30.89
CA GLU A 582 -4.68 5.95 -30.87
C GLU A 582 -4.07 6.41 -29.54
N ARG A 583 -4.62 7.48 -28.94
CA ARG A 583 -4.21 7.96 -27.61
C ARG A 583 -4.58 7.00 -26.48
N GLN A 584 -5.61 6.19 -26.68
CA GLN A 584 -6.09 5.26 -25.65
C GLN A 584 -5.28 3.96 -25.62
N LYS A 585 -4.61 3.59 -26.73
CA LYS A 585 -3.84 2.35 -26.86
C LYS A 585 -2.80 2.20 -25.76
N GLY A 586 -2.91 1.11 -25.01
CA GLY A 586 -2.07 0.74 -23.88
C GLY A 586 -2.51 1.34 -22.54
N LEU A 587 -3.28 2.43 -22.53
CA LEU A 587 -3.58 3.22 -21.32
C LEU A 587 -4.98 3.00 -20.77
N VAL A 588 -5.82 2.24 -21.47
CA VAL A 588 -7.21 1.98 -21.09
C VAL A 588 -7.47 0.48 -21.13
N TRP A 589 -8.39 0.03 -20.29
CA TRP A 589 -8.80 -1.36 -20.24
C TRP A 589 -9.16 -1.91 -21.64
N GLY A 590 -8.67 -3.11 -21.93
CA GLY A 590 -8.84 -3.81 -23.21
C GLY A 590 -7.90 -3.35 -24.33
N THR A 591 -6.87 -2.55 -24.02
CA THR A 591 -5.79 -2.18 -24.97
C THR A 591 -4.42 -2.68 -24.48
N ILE A 592 -4.41 -3.66 -23.56
CA ILE A 592 -3.19 -4.15 -22.90
C ILE A 592 -2.25 -4.83 -23.91
N ALA A 593 -2.78 -5.49 -24.95
CA ALA A 593 -1.97 -6.05 -26.02
C ALA A 593 -1.11 -4.99 -26.73
N ASP A 594 -1.64 -3.77 -26.90
CA ASP A 594 -0.86 -2.64 -27.44
C ASP A 594 0.25 -2.22 -26.49
N ALA A 595 0.00 -2.22 -25.17
CA ALA A 595 1.02 -1.93 -24.16
C ALA A 595 2.14 -2.97 -24.17
N ILE A 596 1.81 -4.26 -24.23
CA ILE A 596 2.79 -5.35 -24.33
C ILE A 596 3.66 -5.17 -25.57
N LYS A 597 3.03 -4.90 -26.73
CA LYS A 597 3.73 -4.70 -27.99
C LYS A 597 4.75 -3.57 -27.92
N ARG A 598 4.36 -2.42 -27.36
CA ARG A 598 5.28 -1.26 -27.17
C ARG A 598 6.38 -1.55 -26.16
N TYR A 599 6.03 -2.26 -25.08
CA TYR A 599 6.96 -2.58 -23.99
C TYR A 599 8.17 -3.37 -24.47
N LYS A 600 7.96 -4.52 -25.15
CA LYS A 600 9.05 -5.39 -25.60
C LYS A 600 9.50 -5.14 -27.05
N GLY A 601 8.69 -4.42 -27.84
CA GLY A 601 8.95 -4.14 -29.27
C GLY A 601 8.31 -5.15 -30.23
N SER A 602 7.75 -6.26 -29.72
CA SER A 602 7.12 -7.33 -30.48
C SER A 602 5.75 -7.69 -29.91
N ALA A 603 4.86 -8.24 -30.73
CA ALA A 603 3.59 -8.76 -30.24
C ALA A 603 3.84 -9.91 -29.23
N GLY A 604 2.97 -10.03 -28.25
CA GLY A 604 3.09 -11.08 -27.23
C GLY A 604 1.82 -11.24 -26.43
N SER A 605 1.73 -12.35 -25.73
CA SER A 605 0.64 -12.64 -24.81
C SER A 605 1.21 -13.14 -23.49
N GLU A 606 0.42 -13.13 -22.42
CA GLU A 606 0.87 -13.74 -21.19
C GLU A 606 1.02 -15.26 -21.40
N HIS A 607 2.19 -15.84 -21.11
CA HIS A 607 2.44 -17.28 -21.16
C HIS A 607 2.63 -17.88 -19.76
N GLU A 608 2.63 -19.22 -19.66
CA GLU A 608 3.09 -19.87 -18.44
C GLU A 608 4.59 -19.64 -18.28
N VAL A 609 5.02 -19.32 -17.06
CA VAL A 609 6.43 -19.05 -16.80
C VAL A 609 7.16 -20.38 -16.77
N VAL A 610 8.00 -20.60 -17.78
CA VAL A 610 8.95 -21.73 -17.83
C VAL A 610 10.30 -21.22 -17.35
N GLU A 611 10.96 -22.02 -16.51
CA GLU A 611 12.26 -21.68 -15.93
C GLU A 611 13.28 -22.75 -16.30
N ALA A 612 14.48 -22.34 -16.70
CA ALA A 612 15.59 -23.24 -17.03
C ALA A 612 16.91 -22.68 -16.49
N MET A 613 17.87 -23.57 -16.28
CA MET A 613 19.21 -23.20 -15.83
C MET A 613 20.10 -22.98 -17.05
N ALA A 614 20.90 -21.92 -17.05
CA ALA A 614 21.80 -21.61 -18.15
C ALA A 614 23.19 -21.23 -17.62
N LYS A 615 24.23 -21.70 -18.30
CA LYS A 615 25.58 -21.15 -18.12
C LYS A 615 25.66 -19.78 -18.82
N VAL A 616 26.48 -18.89 -18.27
CA VAL A 616 26.57 -17.51 -18.73
C VAL A 616 27.86 -17.29 -19.49
N GLU A 617 27.73 -16.74 -20.69
CA GLU A 617 28.85 -16.21 -21.45
C GLU A 617 28.80 -14.68 -21.42
N ARG A 618 29.95 -14.02 -21.25
CA ARG A 618 30.04 -12.56 -21.22
C ARG A 618 30.34 -12.05 -22.63
N LEU A 619 29.48 -11.18 -23.15
CA LEU A 619 29.76 -10.38 -24.33
C LEU A 619 30.54 -9.12 -23.93
N GLU A 620 31.65 -8.85 -24.60
CA GLU A 620 32.42 -7.61 -24.40
C GLU A 620 31.75 -6.40 -25.05
N GLU A 621 31.00 -6.60 -26.13
CA GLU A 621 30.25 -5.53 -26.83
C GLU A 621 28.95 -5.13 -26.09
N GLU A 622 28.49 -3.89 -26.33
CA GLU A 622 27.22 -3.42 -25.78
C GLU A 622 26.02 -4.16 -26.42
N PRO A 623 25.03 -4.59 -25.62
CA PRO A 623 23.87 -5.30 -26.14
C PRO A 623 22.97 -4.38 -26.97
N GLU A 624 22.30 -4.93 -27.99
CA GLU A 624 21.22 -4.25 -28.69
C GLU A 624 20.09 -3.90 -27.70
N TRP A 625 19.49 -2.72 -27.79
CA TRP A 625 18.42 -2.30 -26.87
C TRP A 625 17.04 -2.43 -27.51
N CYS A 626 16.16 -3.24 -26.92
CA CYS A 626 14.84 -3.55 -27.46
C CYS A 626 13.70 -2.80 -26.73
N GLY A 627 12.72 -2.34 -27.51
CA GLY A 627 11.44 -1.77 -27.04
C GLY A 627 11.53 -0.44 -26.30
N GLU A 628 10.37 0.13 -25.93
CA GLU A 628 10.32 1.37 -25.13
C GLU A 628 10.91 1.19 -23.72
N ALA A 629 10.91 -0.06 -23.22
CA ALA A 629 11.48 -0.40 -21.93
C ALA A 629 13.03 -0.37 -21.87
N ARG A 630 13.70 -0.19 -23.02
CA ARG A 630 15.17 -0.29 -23.20
C ARG A 630 15.72 -1.51 -22.49
N LEU A 631 15.39 -2.68 -23.02
CA LEU A 631 15.82 -3.98 -22.47
C LEU A 631 17.05 -4.48 -23.23
N ALA A 632 17.99 -5.10 -22.54
CA ALA A 632 19.19 -5.65 -23.17
C ALA A 632 18.81 -6.87 -24.04
N GLY A 633 19.31 -6.89 -25.27
CA GLY A 633 19.25 -8.04 -26.16
C GLY A 633 20.20 -9.13 -25.70
N VAL A 634 19.73 -10.37 -25.72
CA VAL A 634 20.54 -11.55 -25.38
C VAL A 634 20.42 -12.63 -26.44
N THR A 635 21.49 -13.40 -26.58
CA THR A 635 21.52 -14.60 -27.40
C THR A 635 21.41 -15.81 -26.47
N ILE A 636 20.54 -16.76 -26.83
CA ILE A 636 20.37 -18.02 -26.09
C ILE A 636 20.73 -19.21 -26.99
N SER A 637 21.24 -20.30 -26.43
CA SER A 637 21.45 -21.53 -27.20
C SER A 637 20.13 -22.19 -27.60
N ARG A 638 20.14 -22.98 -28.68
CA ARG A 638 18.99 -23.79 -29.08
C ARG A 638 18.47 -24.67 -27.94
N ALA A 639 19.36 -25.31 -27.19
CA ALA A 639 18.99 -26.12 -26.02
C ALA A 639 18.21 -25.32 -24.96
N LEU A 640 18.68 -24.11 -24.62
CA LEU A 640 17.97 -23.24 -23.67
C LEU A 640 16.63 -22.74 -24.24
N ALA A 641 16.58 -22.44 -25.54
CA ALA A 641 15.36 -22.03 -26.22
C ALA A 641 14.30 -23.14 -26.16
N ASP A 642 14.68 -24.39 -26.42
CA ASP A 642 13.78 -25.54 -26.38
C ASP A 642 13.32 -25.84 -24.93
N ASP A 643 14.22 -25.78 -23.96
CA ASP A 643 13.88 -25.94 -22.52
C ASP A 643 12.87 -24.89 -22.03
N LEU A 644 12.98 -23.65 -22.52
CA LEU A 644 12.07 -22.55 -22.16
C LEU A 644 10.84 -22.46 -23.08
N GLY A 645 10.85 -23.17 -24.21
CA GLY A 645 9.98 -22.90 -25.35
C GLY A 645 10.09 -21.47 -25.88
N ALA A 646 11.24 -20.81 -25.71
CA ALA A 646 11.45 -19.39 -26.02
C ALA A 646 11.82 -19.17 -27.50
N ALA A 647 11.43 -18.02 -28.04
CA ALA A 647 11.77 -17.59 -29.39
C ALA A 647 12.29 -16.14 -29.41
N CYS A 648 12.84 -15.71 -30.56
CA CYS A 648 13.23 -14.32 -30.74
C CYS A 648 12.05 -13.37 -30.51
N GLY A 649 12.30 -12.29 -29.77
CA GLY A 649 11.29 -11.33 -29.33
C GLY A 649 10.59 -11.69 -28.01
N ASP A 650 10.94 -12.82 -27.37
CA ASP A 650 10.43 -13.13 -26.04
C ASP A 650 11.17 -12.37 -24.95
N LEU A 651 10.41 -11.94 -23.94
CA LEU A 651 10.97 -11.35 -22.73
C LEU A 651 11.45 -12.45 -21.80
N VAL A 652 12.72 -12.40 -21.42
CA VAL A 652 13.31 -13.29 -20.42
C VAL A 652 13.76 -12.52 -19.19
N TYR A 653 13.76 -13.20 -18.05
CA TYR A 653 14.27 -12.69 -16.79
C TYR A 653 15.39 -13.60 -16.29
N VAL A 654 16.57 -13.01 -16.15
CA VAL A 654 17.81 -13.71 -15.80
C VAL A 654 18.16 -13.37 -14.37
N SER A 655 18.44 -14.37 -13.53
CA SER A 655 18.65 -14.17 -12.10
C SER A 655 19.63 -15.14 -11.46
N ASP A 656 20.25 -14.73 -10.36
CA ASP A 656 20.99 -15.63 -9.48
C ASP A 656 20.07 -16.74 -8.93
N THR A 657 20.61 -17.94 -8.79
CA THR A 657 19.87 -19.13 -8.33
C THR A 657 19.35 -19.03 -6.88
N ARG A 658 19.89 -18.12 -6.07
CA ARG A 658 19.45 -17.90 -4.69
C ARG A 658 18.14 -17.14 -4.63
N LYS A 659 17.03 -17.88 -4.52
CA LYS A 659 15.68 -17.33 -4.40
C LYS A 659 15.50 -16.32 -3.26
N TRP A 660 16.22 -16.47 -2.15
CA TRP A 660 16.15 -15.55 -0.99
C TRP A 660 16.69 -14.14 -1.27
N LEU A 661 17.44 -13.94 -2.36
CA LEU A 661 17.84 -12.60 -2.80
C LEU A 661 16.68 -11.78 -3.36
N GLY A 662 15.53 -12.42 -3.62
CA GLY A 662 14.31 -11.74 -4.04
C GLY A 662 14.44 -10.93 -5.32
N GLY A 663 15.47 -11.19 -6.15
CA GLY A 663 15.75 -10.42 -7.36
C GLY A 663 16.85 -9.35 -7.25
N LEU A 664 17.53 -9.20 -6.10
CA LEU A 664 18.67 -8.26 -5.99
C LEU A 664 19.79 -8.46 -7.02
N ARG A 665 19.87 -9.64 -7.61
CA ARG A 665 20.85 -10.06 -8.63
C ARG A 665 20.12 -10.60 -9.85
N SER A 666 19.45 -9.71 -10.59
CA SER A 666 18.69 -10.07 -11.77
C SER A 666 18.58 -8.93 -12.78
N SER A 667 18.18 -9.27 -14.00
CA SER A 667 17.87 -8.33 -15.05
C SER A 667 16.83 -8.90 -16.02
N HIS A 668 16.11 -8.01 -16.69
CA HIS A 668 15.29 -8.35 -17.85
C HIS A 668 16.11 -8.25 -19.13
N ALA A 669 15.82 -9.14 -20.06
CA ALA A 669 16.41 -9.14 -21.38
C ALA A 669 15.39 -9.60 -22.43
N VAL A 670 15.66 -9.31 -23.70
CA VAL A 670 14.87 -9.78 -24.84
C VAL A 670 15.73 -10.72 -25.67
N VAL A 671 15.19 -11.87 -26.05
CA VAL A 671 15.90 -12.81 -26.94
C VAL A 671 15.97 -12.20 -28.34
N ILE A 672 17.17 -11.84 -28.80
CA ILE A 672 17.38 -11.28 -30.14
C ILE A 672 17.84 -12.34 -31.15
N ALA A 673 18.52 -13.37 -30.67
CA ALA A 673 19.01 -14.47 -31.49
C ALA A 673 18.98 -15.80 -30.71
N VAL A 674 18.80 -16.88 -31.45
CA VAL A 674 18.98 -18.25 -30.96
C VAL A 674 20.16 -18.85 -31.71
N SER A 675 21.21 -19.27 -31.01
CA SER A 675 22.38 -19.86 -31.66
C SER A 675 22.11 -21.31 -32.06
N GLU A 676 22.37 -21.61 -33.34
CA GLU A 676 22.26 -22.94 -33.94
C GLU A 676 23.54 -23.73 -33.59
N GLY A 677 23.53 -24.43 -32.46
CA GLY A 677 24.64 -25.29 -32.06
C GLY A 677 24.17 -26.39 -31.10
N GLU A 678 24.70 -27.60 -31.26
CA GLU A 678 24.52 -28.70 -30.30
C GLU A 678 25.39 -28.41 -29.07
N GLY A 679 24.76 -28.18 -27.91
CA GLY A 679 25.48 -27.80 -26.71
C GLY A 679 24.58 -27.66 -25.49
N GLU A 680 25.19 -27.39 -24.34
CA GLU A 680 24.46 -27.16 -23.10
C GLU A 680 23.59 -25.88 -23.17
N PRO A 681 22.60 -25.73 -22.27
CA PRO A 681 21.85 -24.48 -22.13
C PRO A 681 22.75 -23.29 -21.76
N MET A 682 22.87 -22.31 -22.66
CA MET A 682 23.76 -21.15 -22.53
C MET A 682 22.99 -19.85 -22.79
N ILE A 683 23.38 -18.78 -22.11
CA ILE A 683 22.92 -17.41 -22.36
C ILE A 683 24.10 -16.45 -22.41
N THR A 684 24.15 -15.62 -23.44
CA THR A 684 25.18 -14.60 -23.61
C THR A 684 24.66 -13.26 -23.12
N LEU A 685 25.35 -12.65 -22.14
CA LEU A 685 24.96 -11.40 -21.49
C LEU A 685 25.98 -10.31 -21.78
N GLY A 686 25.50 -9.11 -22.14
CA GLY A 686 26.35 -7.91 -22.18
C GLY A 686 26.91 -7.55 -20.81
N SER A 687 28.05 -6.85 -20.79
CA SER A 687 28.83 -6.56 -19.57
C SER A 687 28.02 -6.00 -18.39
N ASP A 688 27.16 -5.01 -18.61
CA ASP A 688 26.33 -4.42 -17.53
C ASP A 688 25.35 -5.44 -16.92
N THR A 689 24.74 -6.26 -17.77
CA THR A 689 23.80 -7.30 -17.32
C THR A 689 24.55 -8.42 -16.60
N TYR A 690 25.71 -8.80 -17.10
CA TYR A 690 26.59 -9.78 -16.48
C TYR A 690 26.99 -9.35 -15.06
N GLU A 691 27.48 -8.12 -14.86
CA GLU A 691 27.90 -7.62 -13.55
C GLU A 691 26.73 -7.45 -12.55
N THR A 692 25.53 -7.23 -13.08
CA THR A 692 24.31 -7.15 -12.28
C THR A 692 23.91 -8.52 -11.74
N VAL A 693 23.89 -9.54 -12.61
CA VAL A 693 23.40 -10.89 -12.30
C VAL A 693 24.47 -11.76 -11.64
N VAL A 694 25.67 -11.78 -12.20
CA VAL A 694 26.76 -12.70 -11.84
C VAL A 694 27.67 -12.06 -10.79
N VAL A 695 27.96 -12.80 -9.73
CA VAL A 695 28.94 -12.39 -8.71
C VAL A 695 30.28 -13.02 -9.06
N SER A 696 31.38 -12.26 -8.97
CA SER A 696 32.73 -12.73 -9.31
C SER A 696 33.10 -14.07 -8.67
N LYS A 697 32.78 -14.27 -7.38
CA LYS A 697 32.99 -15.53 -6.65
C LYS A 697 32.11 -16.71 -7.11
N ARG A 698 31.23 -16.52 -8.09
CA ARG A 698 30.26 -17.50 -8.62
C ARG A 698 30.16 -17.45 -10.15
N ALA A 699 31.18 -16.95 -10.85
CA ALA A 699 31.17 -16.81 -12.29
C ALA A 699 30.89 -18.13 -13.03
N GLU A 700 31.36 -19.26 -12.49
CA GLU A 700 31.18 -20.60 -13.09
C GLU A 700 29.81 -21.23 -12.81
N LYS A 701 28.99 -20.62 -11.94
CA LYS A 701 27.68 -21.18 -11.59
C LYS A 701 26.62 -20.74 -12.59
N ALA A 702 25.77 -21.67 -12.99
CA ALA A 702 24.60 -21.39 -13.81
C ALA A 702 23.67 -20.36 -13.15
N VAL A 703 22.99 -19.59 -13.99
CA VAL A 703 21.91 -18.66 -13.65
C VAL A 703 20.56 -19.28 -13.96
N LEU A 704 19.52 -18.73 -13.34
CA LEU A 704 18.14 -19.08 -13.61
C LEU A 704 17.57 -18.13 -14.66
N VAL A 705 17.12 -18.66 -15.78
CA VAL A 705 16.45 -17.93 -16.86
C VAL A 705 14.98 -18.28 -16.87
N ARG A 706 14.10 -17.28 -16.97
CA ARG A 706 12.65 -17.45 -17.01
C ARG A 706 12.07 -16.78 -18.23
N ARG A 707 11.25 -17.50 -18.99
CA ARG A 707 10.46 -16.90 -20.08
C ARG A 707 9.22 -16.25 -19.49
N LEU A 708 8.97 -14.97 -19.83
CA LEU A 708 7.87 -14.18 -19.29
C LEU A 708 6.75 -13.91 -20.31
N TYR A 709 7.05 -13.34 -21.49
CA TYR A 709 6.06 -12.84 -22.47
C TYR A 709 6.51 -12.93 -23.93
#